data_AF-A0A9P1CJY8-F1
#
_entry.id   AF-A0A9P1CJY8-F1
#
_cell.length_a   1.000
_cell.length_b   1.000
_cell.length_c   1.000
_cell.angle_alpha   90.00
_cell.angle_beta   90.00
_cell.angle_gamma   90.00
#
_symmetry.space_group_name_H-M   'P 1'
#
loop_
_entity.id
_entity.type
_entity.pdbx_description
1 polymer ?
#
loop_
_entity_poly.entity_id
_entity_poly.type
_entity_poly.pdbx_seq_one_letter_code
_entity_poly.pdbx_strand_id
1 'polypeptide(L)'
;MAEDEFATVSQLANTFQDRKVVELALGAKDRFCQQGDLDSAADAIRVTVSAKCALLEDAIQVAKDGVSLCQPNARGRQLGTQRAEAKMWLAFAEAVEGMNLAECVSEAIVAAEKAHNYFSSNGDDRLRVEVCAVLTQLRLSRGENKDMELAQKSAELAMEVSETMNVRCRGRALLARGAVAFPNWQPYAEKALELALDLEDLLLEVEVRLSMARWWAHVEEHESSLGQANEALDMLQEQGAGCHRQIAATQLACNALVELGAADQGGNRPQFAKALRLSQELLRLAEMEGSEVVRILASRHLIQTQIACSEARKAIETGKETLQWCLKRKPSRDYHCEAQILQTILQAQAQLPNGSQTEEIEHTCGLSLAMIQQLVCSDAGRSQAVELMIQVLKSFTLLGKPLEAWATASQLRELVRDSTSQAPLVVAMARSMQEAGRLEQSCELGQEAARLFEDQSDDRQAAFALSLVAHAQLKMGKFSVSRQNARRARRRFGEIGDCEEEIRMRMVVAKACSAKDERGNKQTKDALREAQEATKLAVEFGKHDLIAESLALYVEVLFEANQLETCCQAADELLRLEVPASFEHQISALFHAAKAQEKMANFLAAKTYAERVVQLAPKVAGNEPKAVVQQSRDMISGLRKKSLFDHSKAPLIALDHQDQQEERPRGGQDSGMGTKCPRCGYDRAEAGDPPILCKACKTHLPWRCRFCPDCGAKQKKDSSFAGPSSRGPAVKAGFFPLPDEHAPLKLRIQELTGKLLGIDSEDVQDDIPLKDIGLSSGAAVILRDELQNDVKGIRLPPTLFFDYPTVHAVVGYVTGKLR
;
A
#
# COMPACT_ATOMS: atom_id res chain seq x y z
N MET A 1 -54.63 -29.67 0.58
CA MET A 1 -53.78 -29.54 1.78
C MET A 1 -52.33 -29.24 1.43
N ALA A 2 -51.56 -30.16 0.82
CA ALA A 2 -50.15 -29.90 0.45
C ALA A 2 -50.02 -28.74 -0.57
N GLU A 3 -50.92 -28.66 -1.56
CA GLU A 3 -51.00 -27.55 -2.50
C GLU A 3 -51.41 -26.22 -1.84
N ASP A 4 -52.35 -26.24 -0.90
CA ASP A 4 -52.81 -25.04 -0.17
C ASP A 4 -51.70 -24.47 0.74
N GLU A 5 -50.93 -25.36 1.38
CA GLU A 5 -49.75 -24.99 2.16
C GLU A 5 -48.66 -24.41 1.26
N PHE A 6 -48.38 -25.02 0.10
CA PHE A 6 -47.36 -24.53 -0.83
C PHE A 6 -47.75 -23.19 -1.49
N ALA A 7 -49.04 -22.97 -1.76
CA ALA A 7 -49.54 -21.66 -2.19
C ALA A 7 -49.31 -20.59 -1.11
N THR A 8 -49.46 -20.95 0.16
CA THR A 8 -49.17 -20.08 1.32
C THR A 8 -47.66 -19.80 1.45
N VAL A 9 -46.80 -20.80 1.18
CA VAL A 9 -45.33 -20.64 1.17
C VAL A 9 -44.90 -19.54 0.20
N SER A 10 -45.47 -19.49 -1.01
CA SER A 10 -45.14 -18.48 -2.01
C SER A 10 -45.50 -17.05 -1.57
N GLN A 11 -46.62 -16.88 -0.87
CA GLN A 11 -47.04 -15.59 -0.32
C GLN A 11 -46.17 -15.14 0.87
N LEU A 12 -45.77 -16.10 1.72
CA LEU A 12 -44.92 -15.84 2.88
C LEU A 12 -43.47 -15.57 2.52
N ALA A 13 -42.97 -16.13 1.42
CA ALA A 13 -41.62 -15.88 0.92
C ALA A 13 -41.41 -14.40 0.50
N ASN A 14 -42.45 -13.75 -0.03
CA ASN A 14 -42.42 -12.33 -0.39
C ASN A 14 -42.51 -11.37 0.80
N THR A 15 -42.85 -11.88 2.01
CA THR A 15 -42.97 -11.07 3.24
C THR A 15 -41.87 -11.39 4.25
N PHE A 16 -40.78 -12.03 3.81
CA PHE A 16 -39.61 -12.35 4.64
C PHE A 16 -39.92 -13.21 5.91
N GLN A 17 -41.07 -13.90 5.94
CA GLN A 17 -41.48 -14.78 7.04
C GLN A 17 -40.83 -16.17 6.96
N ASP A 18 -39.54 -16.16 6.71
CA ASP A 18 -38.86 -17.32 6.16
C ASP A 18 -38.76 -18.52 7.12
N ARG A 19 -38.87 -18.34 8.45
CA ARG A 19 -38.92 -19.49 9.38
C ARG A 19 -40.17 -20.32 9.12
N LYS A 20 -41.29 -19.63 8.94
CA LYS A 20 -42.58 -20.22 8.63
C LYS A 20 -42.58 -20.82 7.22
N VAL A 21 -41.90 -20.16 6.28
CA VAL A 21 -41.66 -20.68 4.91
C VAL A 21 -40.91 -22.00 4.98
N VAL A 22 -39.80 -22.09 5.73
CA VAL A 22 -39.01 -23.33 5.88
C VAL A 22 -39.84 -24.44 6.53
N GLU A 23 -40.54 -24.15 7.62
CA GLU A 23 -41.39 -25.13 8.31
C GLU A 23 -42.48 -25.70 7.38
N LEU A 24 -43.23 -24.82 6.71
CA LEU A 24 -44.29 -25.20 5.79
C LEU A 24 -43.75 -25.90 4.54
N ALA A 25 -42.63 -25.46 3.99
CA ALA A 25 -42.03 -26.06 2.79
C ALA A 25 -41.45 -27.46 3.08
N LEU A 26 -40.79 -27.67 4.23
CA LEU A 26 -40.35 -29.00 4.65
C LEU A 26 -41.53 -29.94 4.89
N GLY A 27 -42.59 -29.46 5.57
CA GLY A 27 -43.81 -30.24 5.76
C GLY A 27 -44.54 -30.56 4.46
N ALA A 28 -44.53 -29.63 3.48
CA ALA A 28 -45.06 -29.87 2.14
C ALA A 28 -44.21 -30.90 1.38
N LYS A 29 -42.88 -30.79 1.45
CA LYS A 29 -41.93 -31.74 0.85
C LYS A 29 -42.21 -33.17 1.31
N ASP A 30 -42.30 -33.40 2.63
CA ASP A 30 -42.53 -34.75 3.18
C ASP A 30 -43.87 -35.34 2.71
N ARG A 31 -44.92 -34.51 2.61
CA ARG A 31 -46.23 -34.93 2.10
C ARG A 31 -46.24 -35.22 0.60
N PHE A 32 -45.58 -34.39 -0.20
CA PHE A 32 -45.41 -34.64 -1.63
C PHE A 32 -44.61 -35.93 -1.89
N CYS A 33 -43.54 -36.16 -1.11
CA CYS A 33 -42.80 -37.43 -1.15
C CYS A 33 -43.68 -38.64 -0.79
N GLN A 34 -44.54 -38.53 0.23
CA GLN A 34 -45.50 -39.61 0.58
C GLN A 34 -46.53 -39.87 -0.52
N GLN A 35 -46.91 -38.86 -1.28
CA GLN A 35 -47.85 -38.96 -2.41
C GLN A 35 -47.18 -39.41 -3.71
N GLY A 36 -45.85 -39.47 -3.76
CA GLY A 36 -45.09 -39.80 -4.97
C GLY A 36 -44.96 -38.64 -5.97
N ASP A 37 -45.38 -37.42 -5.61
CA ASP A 37 -45.23 -36.22 -6.43
C ASP A 37 -43.87 -35.57 -6.17
N LEU A 38 -42.84 -36.08 -6.85
CA LEU A 38 -41.49 -35.59 -6.68
C LEU A 38 -41.22 -34.24 -7.37
N ASP A 39 -42.06 -33.81 -8.31
CA ASP A 39 -41.90 -32.49 -8.96
C ASP A 39 -42.28 -31.37 -7.98
N SER A 40 -43.41 -31.51 -7.30
CA SER A 40 -43.81 -30.57 -6.24
C SER A 40 -42.91 -30.66 -5.01
N ALA A 41 -42.37 -31.84 -4.69
CA ALA A 41 -41.35 -31.98 -3.65
C ALA A 41 -40.06 -31.23 -4.02
N ALA A 42 -39.65 -31.24 -5.30
CA ALA A 42 -38.50 -30.48 -5.76
C ALA A 42 -38.71 -28.97 -5.64
N ASP A 43 -39.92 -28.48 -5.95
CA ASP A 43 -40.27 -27.06 -5.77
C ASP A 43 -40.27 -26.67 -4.28
N ALA A 44 -40.73 -27.55 -3.39
CA ALA A 44 -40.65 -27.36 -1.94
C ALA A 44 -39.20 -27.29 -1.44
N ILE A 45 -38.29 -28.11 -1.95
CA ILE A 45 -36.85 -28.06 -1.62
C ILE A 45 -36.24 -26.75 -2.12
N ARG A 46 -36.52 -26.35 -3.36
CA ARG A 46 -36.00 -25.09 -3.92
C ARG A 46 -36.43 -23.88 -3.11
N VAL A 47 -37.70 -23.81 -2.72
CA VAL A 47 -38.19 -22.71 -1.87
C VAL A 47 -37.54 -22.77 -0.49
N THR A 48 -37.33 -23.95 0.08
CA THR A 48 -36.63 -24.11 1.37
C THR A 48 -35.18 -23.60 1.30
N VAL A 49 -34.45 -23.95 0.23
CA VAL A 49 -33.07 -23.49 -0.01
C VAL A 49 -33.03 -21.99 -0.28
N SER A 50 -33.87 -21.49 -1.19
CA SER A 50 -33.94 -20.08 -1.58
C SER A 50 -34.38 -19.19 -0.41
N ALA A 51 -35.31 -19.66 0.42
CA ALA A 51 -35.76 -18.91 1.56
C ALA A 51 -34.68 -18.75 2.62
N LYS A 52 -33.68 -19.66 2.73
CA LYS A 52 -32.85 -19.75 3.94
C LYS A 52 -31.65 -20.70 3.94
N CYS A 53 -30.70 -20.52 3.02
CA CYS A 53 -29.39 -21.21 3.11
C CYS A 53 -28.77 -21.11 4.52
N ALA A 54 -28.83 -19.96 5.20
CA ALA A 54 -28.17 -19.75 6.49
C ALA A 54 -28.91 -20.28 7.75
N LEU A 55 -30.18 -20.67 7.67
CA LEU A 55 -30.94 -21.17 8.84
C LEU A 55 -31.19 -22.66 8.85
N LEU A 56 -30.93 -23.31 7.72
CA LEU A 56 -30.84 -24.75 7.66
C LEU A 56 -29.43 -25.12 8.14
N GLU A 57 -29.35 -26.00 9.13
CA GLU A 57 -28.05 -26.46 9.64
C GLU A 57 -27.21 -27.09 8.52
N ASP A 58 -27.84 -27.76 7.55
CA ASP A 58 -27.20 -28.31 6.35
C ASP A 58 -28.08 -28.14 5.08
N ALA A 59 -28.33 -26.91 4.60
CA ALA A 59 -29.15 -26.68 3.38
C ALA A 59 -28.63 -27.46 2.15
N ILE A 60 -27.30 -27.58 2.05
CA ILE A 60 -26.64 -28.38 1.02
C ILE A 60 -27.00 -29.86 1.17
N GLN A 61 -27.00 -30.40 2.39
CA GLN A 61 -27.38 -31.79 2.59
C GLN A 61 -28.84 -32.00 2.25
N VAL A 62 -29.73 -31.07 2.59
CA VAL A 62 -31.15 -31.11 2.19
C VAL A 62 -31.28 -31.14 0.66
N ALA A 63 -30.48 -30.35 -0.06
CA ALA A 63 -30.48 -30.35 -1.52
C ALA A 63 -29.87 -31.65 -2.11
N LYS A 64 -28.77 -32.15 -1.53
CA LYS A 64 -28.10 -33.41 -1.93
C LYS A 64 -29.01 -34.62 -1.69
N ASP A 65 -29.68 -34.67 -0.54
CA ASP A 65 -30.68 -35.68 -0.21
C ASP A 65 -31.85 -35.61 -1.18
N GLY A 66 -32.30 -34.40 -1.54
CA GLY A 66 -33.25 -34.16 -2.62
C GLY A 66 -32.84 -34.90 -3.90
N VAL A 67 -31.65 -34.59 -4.43
CA VAL A 67 -31.12 -35.25 -5.64
C VAL A 67 -31.09 -36.77 -5.50
N SER A 68 -30.72 -37.30 -4.32
CA SER A 68 -30.69 -38.74 -4.06
C SER A 68 -32.06 -39.40 -4.12
N LEU A 69 -33.14 -38.68 -3.77
CA LEU A 69 -34.52 -39.21 -3.83
C LEU A 69 -34.96 -39.51 -5.27
N CYS A 70 -34.39 -38.83 -6.27
CA CYS A 70 -34.70 -39.07 -7.68
C CYS A 70 -33.82 -40.17 -8.31
N GLN A 71 -32.73 -40.57 -7.65
CA GLN A 71 -31.82 -41.60 -8.17
C GLN A 71 -32.44 -43.00 -8.18
N PRO A 72 -31.94 -43.93 -9.02
CA PRO A 72 -32.46 -45.29 -9.06
C PRO A 72 -32.25 -45.99 -7.71
N ASN A 73 -33.32 -46.58 -7.16
CA ASN A 73 -33.19 -47.35 -5.93
C ASN A 73 -32.42 -48.67 -6.15
N ALA A 74 -32.16 -49.44 -5.09
CA ALA A 74 -31.45 -50.73 -5.15
C ALA A 74 -32.07 -51.78 -6.12
N ARG A 75 -33.27 -51.52 -6.64
CA ARG A 75 -33.97 -52.34 -7.66
C ARG A 75 -33.91 -51.74 -9.07
N GLY A 76 -33.14 -50.67 -9.28
CA GLY A 76 -32.94 -50.01 -10.57
C GLY A 76 -34.11 -49.16 -11.08
N ARG A 77 -35.14 -48.90 -10.27
CA ARG A 77 -36.25 -48.00 -10.66
C ARG A 77 -35.88 -46.56 -10.36
N GLN A 78 -35.88 -45.70 -11.38
CA GLN A 78 -35.94 -44.25 -11.17
C GLN A 78 -37.24 -43.91 -10.43
N LEU A 79 -37.11 -43.24 -9.29
CA LEU A 79 -38.24 -42.90 -8.45
C LEU A 79 -38.89 -41.57 -8.86
N GLY A 80 -38.12 -40.63 -9.44
CA GLY A 80 -38.58 -39.28 -9.83
C GLY A 80 -38.62 -39.01 -11.34
N THR A 81 -39.25 -37.88 -11.69
CA THR A 81 -39.26 -37.36 -13.07
C THR A 81 -37.94 -36.66 -13.39
N GLN A 82 -37.53 -36.65 -14.66
CA GLN A 82 -36.34 -35.90 -15.09
C GLN A 82 -36.45 -34.39 -14.78
N ARG A 83 -37.68 -33.85 -14.72
CA ARG A 83 -37.95 -32.46 -14.32
C ARG A 83 -37.67 -32.22 -12.85
N ALA A 84 -38.13 -33.11 -11.98
CA ALA A 84 -37.87 -33.05 -10.54
C ALA A 84 -36.36 -33.12 -10.26
N GLU A 85 -35.65 -34.03 -10.94
CA GLU A 85 -34.20 -34.17 -10.84
C GLU A 85 -33.46 -32.89 -11.25
N ALA A 86 -33.87 -32.26 -12.37
CA ALA A 86 -33.30 -30.98 -12.82
C ALA A 86 -33.56 -29.82 -11.84
N LYS A 87 -34.76 -29.73 -11.25
CA LYS A 87 -35.09 -28.76 -10.21
C LYS A 87 -34.25 -28.97 -8.95
N MET A 88 -33.97 -30.21 -8.56
CA MET A 88 -33.12 -30.52 -7.40
C MET A 88 -31.64 -30.21 -7.64
N TRP A 89 -31.13 -30.41 -8.86
CA TRP A 89 -29.80 -29.94 -9.23
C TRP A 89 -29.68 -28.41 -9.17
N LEU A 90 -30.70 -27.69 -9.65
CA LEU A 90 -30.77 -26.24 -9.49
C LEU A 90 -30.83 -25.82 -8.02
N ALA A 91 -31.64 -26.50 -7.19
CA ALA A 91 -31.68 -26.25 -5.75
C ALA A 91 -30.30 -26.39 -5.09
N PHE A 92 -29.55 -27.43 -5.46
CA PHE A 92 -28.19 -27.62 -4.96
C PHE A 92 -27.25 -26.49 -5.41
N ALA A 93 -27.34 -26.06 -6.66
CA ALA A 93 -26.53 -24.95 -7.16
C ALA A 93 -26.87 -23.61 -6.47
N GLU A 94 -28.16 -23.33 -6.26
CA GLU A 94 -28.65 -22.17 -5.49
C GLU A 94 -28.16 -22.21 -4.03
N ALA A 95 -28.13 -23.40 -3.41
CA ALA A 95 -27.62 -23.55 -2.05
C ALA A 95 -26.14 -23.19 -1.93
N VAL A 96 -25.33 -23.64 -2.89
CA VAL A 96 -23.88 -23.40 -2.90
C VAL A 96 -23.57 -21.93 -3.19
N GLU A 97 -24.29 -21.32 -4.14
CA GLU A 97 -24.17 -19.89 -4.47
C GLU A 97 -24.50 -19.01 -3.25
N GLY A 98 -25.62 -19.26 -2.57
CA GLY A 98 -26.04 -18.48 -1.41
C GLY A 98 -25.14 -18.59 -0.17
N MET A 99 -24.39 -19.69 -0.03
CA MET A 99 -23.46 -19.91 1.10
C MET A 99 -22.01 -19.49 0.80
N ASN A 100 -21.67 -19.16 -0.45
CA ASN A 100 -20.30 -18.88 -0.90
C ASN A 100 -19.30 -19.98 -0.49
N LEU A 101 -19.69 -21.25 -0.61
CA LEU A 101 -18.84 -22.39 -0.24
C LEU A 101 -18.01 -22.87 -1.42
N ALA A 102 -16.74 -22.42 -1.47
CA ALA A 102 -15.78 -22.78 -2.53
C ALA A 102 -15.68 -24.30 -2.78
N GLU A 103 -15.83 -25.11 -1.72
CA GLU A 103 -15.71 -26.57 -1.72
C GLU A 103 -16.68 -27.28 -2.67
N CYS A 104 -17.90 -26.76 -2.82
CA CYS A 104 -18.95 -27.38 -3.63
C CYS A 104 -19.17 -26.68 -4.97
N VAL A 105 -18.44 -25.60 -5.29
CA VAL A 105 -18.67 -24.78 -6.51
C VAL A 105 -18.54 -25.62 -7.78
N SER A 106 -17.51 -26.47 -7.88
CA SER A 106 -17.33 -27.33 -9.06
C SER A 106 -18.43 -28.38 -9.20
N GLU A 107 -18.88 -29.00 -8.11
CA GLU A 107 -20.03 -29.91 -8.12
C GLU A 107 -21.31 -29.16 -8.51
N ALA A 108 -21.49 -27.95 -8.00
CA ALA A 108 -22.64 -27.09 -8.24
C ALA A 108 -22.70 -26.62 -9.70
N ILE A 109 -21.57 -26.27 -10.32
CA ILE A 109 -21.49 -25.93 -11.75
C ILE A 109 -21.94 -27.12 -12.59
N VAL A 110 -21.44 -28.33 -12.30
CA VAL A 110 -21.84 -29.54 -13.04
C VAL A 110 -23.33 -29.84 -12.85
N ALA A 111 -23.86 -29.68 -11.63
CA ALA A 111 -25.29 -29.85 -11.37
C ALA A 111 -26.13 -28.82 -12.14
N ALA A 112 -25.73 -27.55 -12.11
CA ALA A 112 -26.40 -26.48 -12.83
C ALA A 112 -26.33 -26.67 -14.36
N GLU A 113 -25.22 -27.16 -14.92
CA GLU A 113 -25.12 -27.50 -16.34
C GLU A 113 -26.08 -28.63 -16.75
N LYS A 114 -26.23 -29.66 -15.91
CA LYS A 114 -27.23 -30.72 -16.13
C LYS A 114 -28.65 -30.17 -16.09
N ALA A 115 -28.96 -29.30 -15.13
CA ALA A 115 -30.25 -28.63 -15.04
C ALA A 115 -30.51 -27.75 -16.27
N HIS A 116 -29.52 -26.98 -16.72
CA HIS A 116 -29.61 -26.14 -17.91
C HIS A 116 -29.95 -26.95 -19.16
N ASN A 117 -29.22 -28.05 -19.40
CA ASN A 117 -29.44 -28.92 -20.55
C ASN A 117 -30.87 -29.49 -20.58
N TYR A 118 -31.39 -29.85 -19.41
CA TYR A 118 -32.76 -30.33 -19.28
C TYR A 118 -33.78 -29.23 -19.60
N PHE A 119 -33.70 -28.06 -18.97
CA PHE A 119 -34.66 -26.98 -19.19
C PHE A 119 -34.59 -26.42 -20.61
N SER A 120 -33.40 -26.36 -21.21
CA SER A 120 -33.22 -25.97 -22.61
C SER A 120 -33.85 -26.96 -23.59
N SER A 121 -33.76 -28.27 -23.32
CA SER A 121 -34.31 -29.30 -24.22
C SER A 121 -35.83 -29.41 -24.11
N ASN A 122 -36.41 -29.02 -22.98
CA ASN A 122 -37.85 -29.12 -22.71
C ASN A 122 -38.60 -27.78 -22.76
N GLY A 123 -37.92 -26.66 -23.02
CA GLY A 123 -38.55 -25.34 -23.17
C GLY A 123 -39.03 -24.70 -21.87
N ASP A 124 -38.41 -25.01 -20.71
CA ASP A 124 -38.74 -24.37 -19.43
C ASP A 124 -37.91 -23.09 -19.25
N ASP A 125 -38.28 -22.05 -20.01
CA ASP A 125 -37.49 -20.82 -20.14
C ASP A 125 -37.34 -20.04 -18.82
N ARG A 126 -38.32 -20.12 -17.91
CA ARG A 126 -38.23 -19.51 -16.58
C ARG A 126 -37.06 -20.09 -15.78
N LEU A 127 -37.04 -21.42 -15.63
CA LEU A 127 -35.98 -22.09 -14.87
C LEU A 127 -34.64 -22.03 -15.60
N ARG A 128 -34.67 -21.97 -16.94
CA ARG A 128 -33.47 -21.76 -17.74
C ARG A 128 -32.77 -20.43 -17.43
N VAL A 129 -33.51 -19.33 -17.28
CA VAL A 129 -32.94 -18.02 -16.87
C VAL A 129 -32.34 -18.10 -15.47
N GLU A 130 -33.04 -18.72 -14.51
CA GLU A 130 -32.56 -18.88 -13.13
C GLU A 130 -31.26 -19.70 -13.08
N VAL A 131 -31.19 -20.83 -13.80
CA VAL A 131 -29.96 -21.63 -13.91
C VAL A 131 -28.82 -20.82 -14.54
N CYS A 132 -29.09 -20.05 -15.61
CA CYS A 132 -28.06 -19.25 -16.26
C CYS A 132 -27.51 -18.14 -15.33
N ALA A 133 -28.37 -17.51 -14.53
CA ALA A 133 -27.94 -16.53 -13.53
C ALA A 133 -27.05 -17.17 -12.45
N VAL A 134 -27.46 -18.33 -11.91
CA VAL A 134 -26.68 -19.08 -10.91
C VAL A 134 -25.35 -19.56 -11.50
N LEU A 135 -25.33 -20.09 -12.72
CA LEU A 135 -24.09 -20.48 -13.42
C LEU A 135 -23.14 -19.31 -13.59
N THR A 136 -23.66 -18.12 -13.88
CA THR A 136 -22.84 -16.90 -14.01
C THR A 136 -22.15 -16.60 -12.68
N GLN A 137 -22.89 -16.56 -11.57
CA GLN A 137 -22.32 -16.28 -10.25
C GLN A 137 -21.34 -17.36 -9.78
N LEU A 138 -21.68 -18.64 -9.94
CA LEU A 138 -20.78 -19.75 -9.56
C LEU A 138 -19.47 -19.71 -10.34
N ARG A 139 -19.51 -19.42 -11.65
CA ARG A 139 -18.31 -19.29 -12.49
C ARG A 139 -17.46 -18.09 -12.11
N LEU A 140 -18.09 -16.93 -11.86
CA LEU A 140 -17.39 -15.76 -11.35
C LEU A 140 -16.74 -16.03 -9.98
N SER A 141 -17.42 -16.78 -9.10
CA SER A 141 -16.88 -17.15 -7.78
C SER A 141 -15.67 -18.09 -7.86
N ARG A 142 -15.58 -18.95 -8.90
CA ARG A 142 -14.45 -19.86 -9.11
C ARG A 142 -13.23 -19.17 -9.73
N GLY A 143 -13.47 -18.16 -10.59
CA GLY A 143 -12.41 -17.25 -11.05
C GLY A 143 -11.40 -17.84 -12.05
N GLU A 144 -11.65 -19.01 -12.65
CA GLU A 144 -10.78 -19.55 -13.70
C GLU A 144 -10.96 -18.78 -15.02
N ASN A 145 -9.89 -18.60 -15.81
CA ASN A 145 -9.97 -17.87 -17.09
C ASN A 145 -11.01 -18.44 -18.07
N LYS A 146 -11.18 -19.77 -18.11
CA LYS A 146 -12.20 -20.43 -18.93
C LYS A 146 -13.62 -20.15 -18.42
N ASP A 147 -13.77 -19.94 -17.12
CA ASP A 147 -15.05 -19.66 -16.50
C ASP A 147 -15.53 -18.25 -16.76
N MET A 148 -14.63 -17.29 -16.98
CA MET A 148 -15.01 -15.92 -17.34
C MET A 148 -15.74 -15.88 -18.68
N GLU A 149 -15.20 -16.54 -19.72
CA GLU A 149 -15.88 -16.64 -21.02
C GLU A 149 -17.22 -17.38 -20.92
N LEU A 150 -17.26 -18.44 -20.12
CA LEU A 150 -18.47 -19.24 -19.93
C LEU A 150 -19.51 -18.50 -19.08
N ALA A 151 -19.10 -17.69 -18.10
CA ALA A 151 -19.98 -16.81 -17.33
C ALA A 151 -20.61 -15.76 -18.24
N GLN A 152 -19.81 -15.16 -19.13
CA GLN A 152 -20.31 -14.19 -20.10
C GLN A 152 -21.39 -14.81 -21.01
N LYS A 153 -21.12 -16.00 -21.57
CA LYS A 153 -22.10 -16.74 -22.38
C LYS A 153 -23.38 -17.07 -21.60
N SER A 154 -23.25 -17.49 -20.34
CA SER A 154 -24.40 -17.76 -19.48
C SER A 154 -25.26 -16.53 -19.22
N ALA A 155 -24.64 -15.37 -18.98
CA ALA A 155 -25.33 -14.11 -18.78
C ALA A 155 -26.04 -13.60 -20.05
N GLU A 156 -25.39 -13.74 -21.21
CA GLU A 156 -25.99 -13.40 -22.51
C GLU A 156 -27.20 -14.27 -22.82
N LEU A 157 -27.10 -15.58 -22.60
CA LEU A 157 -28.23 -16.51 -22.74
C LEU A 157 -29.37 -16.18 -21.77
N ALA A 158 -29.07 -15.79 -20.52
CA ALA A 158 -30.11 -15.37 -19.58
C ALA A 158 -30.87 -14.15 -20.10
N MET A 159 -30.16 -13.18 -20.70
CA MET A 159 -30.78 -11.99 -21.28
C MET A 159 -31.70 -12.33 -22.45
N GLU A 160 -31.21 -13.10 -23.42
CA GLU A 160 -31.98 -13.51 -24.61
C GLU A 160 -33.29 -14.23 -24.24
N VAL A 161 -33.21 -15.18 -23.30
CA VAL A 161 -34.39 -15.95 -22.86
C VAL A 161 -35.36 -15.08 -22.05
N SER A 162 -34.85 -14.10 -21.29
CA SER A 162 -35.68 -13.26 -20.42
C SER A 162 -36.54 -12.23 -21.16
N GLU A 163 -36.26 -11.91 -22.44
CA GLU A 163 -36.97 -10.87 -23.19
C GLU A 163 -38.49 -11.11 -23.33
N THR A 164 -38.90 -12.38 -23.29
CA THR A 164 -40.29 -12.82 -23.45
C THR A 164 -40.95 -13.21 -22.12
N MET A 165 -40.27 -13.02 -20.98
CA MET A 165 -40.61 -13.62 -19.69
C MET A 165 -41.08 -12.60 -18.64
N ASN A 166 -41.46 -13.11 -17.46
CA ASN A 166 -41.76 -12.30 -16.28
C ASN A 166 -40.58 -11.39 -15.93
N VAL A 167 -40.90 -10.16 -15.55
CA VAL A 167 -40.00 -9.08 -15.16
C VAL A 167 -39.00 -9.49 -14.07
N ARG A 168 -39.38 -10.35 -13.10
CA ARG A 168 -38.44 -10.84 -12.08
C ARG A 168 -37.28 -11.65 -12.67
N CYS A 169 -37.55 -12.50 -13.66
CA CYS A 169 -36.52 -13.24 -14.40
C CYS A 169 -35.62 -12.28 -15.19
N ARG A 170 -36.23 -11.25 -15.78
CA ARG A 170 -35.50 -10.18 -16.49
C ARG A 170 -34.58 -9.38 -15.55
N GLY A 171 -35.03 -9.07 -14.34
CA GLY A 171 -34.21 -8.42 -13.32
C GLY A 171 -32.97 -9.25 -12.95
N ARG A 172 -33.14 -10.55 -12.67
CA ARG A 172 -32.00 -11.45 -12.39
C ARG A 172 -31.07 -11.63 -13.58
N ALA A 173 -31.59 -11.67 -14.80
CA ALA A 173 -30.78 -11.71 -16.02
C ALA A 173 -29.94 -10.43 -16.18
N LEU A 174 -30.52 -9.26 -15.89
CA LEU A 174 -29.80 -7.98 -15.88
C LEU A 174 -28.69 -7.97 -14.82
N LEU A 175 -28.92 -8.50 -13.62
CA LEU A 175 -27.89 -8.61 -12.59
C LEU A 175 -26.75 -9.54 -13.01
N ALA A 176 -27.05 -10.70 -13.59
CA ALA A 176 -26.04 -11.60 -14.15
C ALA A 176 -25.23 -10.91 -15.26
N ARG A 177 -25.90 -10.13 -16.13
CA ARG A 177 -25.24 -9.36 -17.18
C ARG A 177 -24.35 -8.25 -16.63
N GLY A 178 -24.79 -7.55 -15.59
CA GLY A 178 -24.01 -6.54 -14.88
C GLY A 178 -22.74 -7.13 -14.26
N ALA A 179 -22.85 -8.31 -13.64
CA ALA A 179 -21.72 -8.99 -12.98
C ALA A 179 -20.55 -9.29 -13.93
N VAL A 180 -20.84 -9.67 -15.19
CA VAL A 180 -19.82 -9.95 -16.21
C VAL A 180 -19.41 -8.72 -17.03
N ALA A 181 -20.13 -7.61 -16.91
CA ALA A 181 -19.88 -6.38 -17.69
C ALA A 181 -18.92 -5.40 -17.01
N PHE A 182 -18.24 -5.79 -15.94
CA PHE A 182 -17.38 -4.90 -15.15
C PHE A 182 -16.27 -4.26 -16.01
N PRO A 183 -16.02 -2.93 -15.88
CA PRO A 183 -16.60 -1.98 -14.93
C PRO A 183 -17.94 -1.36 -15.35
N ASN A 184 -18.47 -1.66 -16.53
CA ASN A 184 -19.69 -1.08 -17.11
C ASN A 184 -20.99 -1.75 -16.62
N TRP A 185 -21.10 -2.04 -15.33
CA TRP A 185 -22.24 -2.76 -14.74
C TRP A 185 -23.46 -1.87 -14.48
N GLN A 186 -23.25 -0.57 -14.29
CA GLN A 186 -24.28 0.41 -13.84
C GLN A 186 -25.57 0.39 -14.65
N PRO A 187 -25.56 0.43 -16.00
CA PRO A 187 -26.81 0.49 -16.78
C PRO A 187 -27.70 -0.74 -16.60
N TYR A 188 -27.09 -1.90 -16.34
CA TYR A 188 -27.84 -3.13 -16.09
C TYR A 188 -28.46 -3.13 -14.69
N ALA A 189 -27.72 -2.60 -13.70
CA ALA A 189 -28.19 -2.51 -12.32
C ALA A 189 -29.34 -1.51 -12.16
N GLU A 190 -29.21 -0.32 -12.74
CA GLU A 190 -30.25 0.73 -12.72
C GLU A 190 -31.54 0.22 -13.36
N LYS A 191 -31.44 -0.42 -14.53
CA LYS A 191 -32.60 -1.02 -15.20
C LYS A 191 -33.22 -2.16 -14.39
N ALA A 192 -32.42 -2.95 -13.68
CA ALA A 192 -32.95 -3.99 -12.80
C ALA A 192 -33.68 -3.39 -11.59
N LEU A 193 -33.17 -2.27 -11.06
CA LEU A 193 -33.79 -1.53 -9.96
C LEU A 193 -35.11 -0.89 -10.38
N GLU A 194 -35.17 -0.24 -11.56
CA GLU A 194 -36.40 0.31 -12.13
C GLU A 194 -37.48 -0.77 -12.24
N LEU A 195 -37.13 -1.95 -12.77
CA LEU A 195 -38.06 -3.08 -12.88
C LEU A 195 -38.53 -3.61 -11.51
N ALA A 196 -37.68 -3.57 -10.49
CA ALA A 196 -38.04 -3.99 -9.14
C ALA A 196 -39.04 -3.01 -8.50
N LEU A 197 -38.79 -1.71 -8.66
CA LEU A 197 -39.63 -0.63 -8.13
C LEU A 197 -41.00 -0.58 -8.81
N ASP A 198 -41.05 -0.70 -10.15
CA ASP A 198 -42.29 -0.70 -10.93
C ASP A 198 -43.26 -1.82 -10.51
N LEU A 199 -42.72 -2.91 -9.94
CA LEU A 199 -43.49 -4.08 -9.51
C LEU A 199 -43.65 -4.21 -8.00
N GLU A 200 -43.04 -3.31 -7.22
CA GLU A 200 -42.98 -3.41 -5.77
C GLU A 200 -42.39 -4.78 -5.30
N ASP A 201 -41.46 -5.37 -6.07
CA ASP A 201 -40.80 -6.64 -5.72
C ASP A 201 -39.62 -6.39 -4.77
N LEU A 202 -39.92 -6.36 -3.48
CA LEU A 202 -38.96 -6.13 -2.40
C LEU A 202 -37.78 -7.11 -2.41
N LEU A 203 -37.98 -8.36 -2.87
CA LEU A 203 -36.89 -9.35 -2.90
C LEU A 203 -35.88 -9.00 -4.00
N LEU A 204 -36.38 -8.66 -5.19
CA LEU A 204 -35.53 -8.24 -6.29
C LEU A 204 -34.82 -6.92 -5.98
N GLU A 205 -35.52 -5.96 -5.36
CA GLU A 205 -34.92 -4.69 -4.98
C GLU A 205 -33.74 -4.89 -4.01
N VAL A 206 -33.89 -5.72 -2.97
CA VAL A 206 -32.79 -6.05 -2.05
C VAL A 206 -31.63 -6.73 -2.79
N GLU A 207 -31.90 -7.68 -3.70
CA GLU A 207 -30.88 -8.38 -4.50
C GLU A 207 -30.09 -7.40 -5.38
N VAL A 208 -30.79 -6.44 -6.01
CA VAL A 208 -30.17 -5.40 -6.85
C VAL A 208 -29.30 -4.47 -6.01
N ARG A 209 -29.81 -3.95 -4.89
CA ARG A 209 -29.07 -3.04 -4.00
C ARG A 209 -27.83 -3.69 -3.41
N LEU A 210 -27.91 -4.94 -2.97
CA LEU A 210 -26.74 -5.69 -2.50
C LEU A 210 -25.70 -5.90 -3.61
N SER A 211 -26.14 -6.15 -4.84
CA SER A 211 -25.23 -6.27 -5.99
C SER A 211 -24.55 -4.95 -6.33
N MET A 212 -25.30 -3.84 -6.35
CA MET A 212 -24.75 -2.49 -6.52
C MET A 212 -23.76 -2.14 -5.42
N ALA A 213 -24.06 -2.45 -4.16
CA ALA A 213 -23.16 -2.22 -3.03
C ALA A 213 -21.82 -2.98 -3.20
N ARG A 214 -21.86 -4.24 -3.65
CA ARG A 214 -20.65 -5.02 -3.97
C ARG A 214 -19.85 -4.40 -5.12
N TRP A 215 -20.52 -4.03 -6.20
CA TRP A 215 -19.83 -3.47 -7.38
C TRP A 215 -19.24 -2.09 -7.10
N TRP A 216 -19.92 -1.23 -6.34
CA TRP A 216 -19.34 0.03 -5.87
C TRP A 216 -18.13 -0.17 -4.97
N ALA A 217 -18.18 -1.16 -4.07
CA ALA A 217 -17.02 -1.51 -3.25
C ALA A 217 -15.82 -1.97 -4.10
N HIS A 218 -16.05 -2.71 -5.19
CA HIS A 218 -15.00 -3.12 -6.12
C HIS A 218 -14.38 -1.97 -6.92
N VAL A 219 -15.11 -0.87 -7.13
CA VAL A 219 -14.60 0.35 -7.78
C VAL A 219 -13.99 1.32 -6.76
N GLU A 220 -13.87 0.91 -5.48
CA GLU A 220 -13.35 1.73 -4.36
C GLU A 220 -14.20 2.97 -4.04
N GLU A 221 -15.46 2.99 -4.47
CA GLU A 221 -16.44 4.05 -4.19
C GLU A 221 -17.31 3.68 -2.97
N HIS A 222 -16.70 3.81 -1.79
CA HIS A 222 -17.25 3.28 -0.54
C HIS A 222 -18.49 4.04 -0.02
N GLU A 223 -18.67 5.33 -0.35
CA GLU A 223 -19.87 6.09 0.05
C GLU A 223 -21.12 5.56 -0.64
N SER A 224 -21.04 5.34 -1.96
CA SER A 224 -22.13 4.75 -2.76
C SER A 224 -22.42 3.32 -2.33
N SER A 225 -21.37 2.54 -2.03
CA SER A 225 -21.52 1.19 -1.50
C SER A 225 -22.28 1.18 -0.16
N LEU A 226 -21.92 2.10 0.75
CA LEU A 226 -22.57 2.24 2.04
C LEU A 226 -24.04 2.66 1.91
N GLY A 227 -24.35 3.60 0.99
CA GLY A 227 -25.72 4.03 0.73
C GLY A 227 -26.61 2.87 0.30
N GLN A 228 -26.18 2.10 -0.70
CA GLN A 228 -26.94 0.94 -1.20
C GLN A 228 -27.08 -0.17 -0.14
N ALA A 229 -26.05 -0.41 0.66
CA ALA A 229 -26.08 -1.41 1.72
C ALA A 229 -27.05 -1.02 2.86
N ASN A 230 -27.09 0.26 3.24
CA ASN A 230 -28.01 0.76 4.26
C ASN A 230 -29.46 0.72 3.79
N GLU A 231 -29.74 1.12 2.54
CA GLU A 231 -31.10 1.04 1.99
C GLU A 231 -31.61 -0.40 1.98
N ALA A 232 -30.78 -1.37 1.57
CA ALA A 232 -31.13 -2.78 1.66
C ALA A 232 -31.36 -3.25 3.11
N LEU A 233 -30.55 -2.77 4.07
CA LEU A 233 -30.68 -3.11 5.49
C LEU A 233 -31.97 -2.53 6.09
N ASP A 234 -32.28 -1.27 5.81
CA ASP A 234 -33.47 -0.57 6.29
C ASP A 234 -34.74 -1.28 5.79
N MET A 235 -34.79 -1.62 4.49
CA MET A 235 -35.89 -2.41 3.93
C MET A 235 -36.09 -3.75 4.67
N LEU A 236 -35.01 -4.48 4.91
CA LEU A 236 -35.07 -5.76 5.60
C LEU A 236 -35.57 -5.60 7.05
N GLN A 237 -35.16 -4.53 7.74
CA GLN A 237 -35.58 -4.24 9.11
C GLN A 237 -37.04 -3.80 9.19
N GLU A 238 -37.49 -2.92 8.29
CA GLU A 238 -38.88 -2.45 8.21
C GLU A 238 -39.86 -3.60 7.95
N GLN A 239 -39.47 -4.55 7.11
CA GLN A 239 -40.27 -5.74 6.81
C GLN A 239 -40.16 -6.83 7.89
N GLY A 240 -39.37 -6.61 8.94
CA GLY A 240 -39.18 -7.59 10.02
C GLY A 240 -38.45 -8.86 9.58
N ALA A 241 -37.60 -8.78 8.57
CA ALA A 241 -36.80 -9.92 8.11
C ALA A 241 -35.85 -10.40 9.22
N GLY A 242 -35.67 -11.72 9.34
CA GLY A 242 -34.74 -12.30 10.31
C GLY A 242 -33.28 -11.88 10.05
N CYS A 243 -32.45 -11.95 11.08
CA CYS A 243 -31.10 -11.37 11.03
C CYS A 243 -30.18 -12.08 10.02
N HIS A 244 -30.43 -13.36 9.71
CA HIS A 244 -29.76 -14.08 8.62
C HIS A 244 -29.80 -13.35 7.25
N ARG A 245 -30.89 -12.63 6.91
CA ARG A 245 -30.95 -11.82 5.67
C ARG A 245 -30.21 -10.49 5.80
N GLN A 246 -30.06 -9.99 7.02
CA GLN A 246 -29.37 -8.74 7.31
C GLN A 246 -27.84 -8.91 7.24
N ILE A 247 -27.31 -10.14 7.31
CA ILE A 247 -25.86 -10.44 7.30
C ILE A 247 -25.16 -9.78 6.11
N ALA A 248 -25.64 -10.00 4.88
CA ALA A 248 -24.96 -9.51 3.68
C ALA A 248 -24.96 -7.97 3.59
N ALA A 249 -26.09 -7.33 3.92
CA ALA A 249 -26.21 -5.88 3.97
C ALA A 249 -25.30 -5.28 5.04
N THR A 250 -25.30 -5.87 6.24
CA THR A 250 -24.44 -5.46 7.36
C THR A 250 -22.96 -5.61 7.01
N GLN A 251 -22.58 -6.71 6.35
CA GLN A 251 -21.22 -6.94 5.90
C GLN A 251 -20.72 -5.86 4.96
N LEU A 252 -21.51 -5.52 3.94
CA LEU A 252 -21.17 -4.48 2.97
C LEU A 252 -21.10 -3.10 3.63
N ALA A 253 -22.06 -2.78 4.50
CA ALA A 253 -22.07 -1.52 5.24
C ALA A 253 -20.85 -1.38 6.18
N CYS A 254 -20.52 -2.42 6.94
CA CYS A 254 -19.35 -2.45 7.82
C CYS A 254 -18.04 -2.30 7.02
N ASN A 255 -17.89 -3.03 5.91
CA ASN A 255 -16.71 -2.94 5.07
C ASN A 255 -16.55 -1.52 4.50
N ALA A 256 -17.62 -0.93 3.96
CA ALA A 256 -17.60 0.44 3.46
C ALA A 256 -17.26 1.47 4.56
N LEU A 257 -17.83 1.32 5.77
CA LEU A 257 -17.51 2.17 6.92
C LEU A 257 -16.04 2.05 7.37
N VAL A 258 -15.49 0.84 7.33
CA VAL A 258 -14.07 0.60 7.64
C VAL A 258 -13.18 1.33 6.63
N GLU A 259 -13.44 1.20 5.33
CA GLU A 259 -12.61 1.87 4.31
C GLU A 259 -12.72 3.41 4.41
N LEU A 260 -13.93 3.94 4.59
CA LEU A 260 -14.15 5.37 4.83
C LEU A 260 -13.45 5.88 6.10
N GLY A 261 -13.41 5.06 7.16
CA GLY A 261 -12.70 5.40 8.39
C GLY A 261 -11.17 5.28 8.28
N ALA A 262 -10.67 4.45 7.36
CA ALA A 262 -9.23 4.31 7.10
C ALA A 262 -8.68 5.50 6.30
N ALA A 263 -9.50 6.10 5.43
CA ALA A 263 -9.17 7.32 4.69
C ALA A 263 -9.13 8.58 5.57
N ASP A 264 -9.83 8.58 6.70
CA ASP A 264 -9.90 9.71 7.61
C ASP A 264 -8.59 9.86 8.43
N GLN A 265 -7.86 10.94 8.17
CA GLN A 265 -6.63 11.29 8.90
C GLN A 265 -6.93 11.95 10.25
N GLY A 266 -8.19 12.31 10.51
CA GLY A 266 -8.63 12.82 11.80
C GLY A 266 -8.57 11.72 12.87
N GLY A 267 -7.91 11.98 14.00
CA GLY A 267 -7.70 11.01 15.08
C GLY A 267 -8.98 10.47 15.76
N ASN A 268 -10.18 10.88 15.33
CA ASN A 268 -11.45 10.32 15.77
C ASN A 268 -12.12 9.66 14.56
N ARG A 269 -12.24 8.32 14.56
CA ARG A 269 -12.82 7.54 13.45
C ARG A 269 -14.26 7.14 13.75
N PRO A 270 -15.26 8.03 13.59
CA PRO A 270 -16.66 7.71 13.88
C PRO A 270 -17.19 6.56 13.02
N GLN A 271 -16.63 6.36 11.82
CA GLN A 271 -17.02 5.27 10.92
C GLN A 271 -16.70 3.90 11.54
N PHE A 272 -15.54 3.75 12.21
CA PHE A 272 -15.18 2.52 12.93
C PHE A 272 -16.17 2.23 14.06
N ALA A 273 -16.53 3.25 14.84
CA ALA A 273 -17.52 3.10 15.91
C ALA A 273 -18.90 2.68 15.37
N LYS A 274 -19.31 3.17 14.19
CA LYS A 274 -20.54 2.75 13.53
C LYS A 274 -20.46 1.29 13.05
N ALA A 275 -19.38 0.89 12.39
CA ALA A 275 -19.18 -0.48 11.92
C ALA A 275 -19.20 -1.50 13.08
N LEU A 276 -18.52 -1.18 14.19
CA LEU A 276 -18.53 -2.02 15.38
C LEU A 276 -19.92 -2.15 16.00
N ARG A 277 -20.70 -1.05 16.07
CA ARG A 277 -22.07 -1.11 16.60
C ARG A 277 -22.98 -1.96 15.72
N LEU A 278 -22.90 -1.81 14.39
CA LEU A 278 -23.71 -2.59 13.44
C LEU A 278 -23.42 -4.08 13.54
N SER A 279 -22.14 -4.47 13.56
CA SER A 279 -21.74 -5.88 13.68
C SER A 279 -22.07 -6.47 15.06
N GLN A 280 -21.99 -5.70 16.14
CA GLN A 280 -22.43 -6.12 17.49
C GLN A 280 -23.94 -6.35 17.55
N GLU A 281 -24.74 -5.45 16.97
CA GLU A 281 -26.19 -5.59 16.94
C GLU A 281 -26.60 -6.82 16.11
N LEU A 282 -25.94 -7.08 14.98
CA LEU A 282 -26.16 -8.30 14.19
C LEU A 282 -25.93 -9.57 15.03
N LEU A 283 -24.84 -9.62 15.81
CA LEU A 283 -24.58 -10.77 16.70
C LEU A 283 -25.66 -10.90 17.78
N ARG A 284 -26.08 -9.79 18.39
CA ARG A 284 -27.17 -9.78 19.38
C ARG A 284 -28.48 -10.31 18.79
N LEU A 285 -28.82 -9.89 17.58
CA LEU A 285 -30.00 -10.39 16.86
C LEU A 285 -29.87 -11.89 16.55
N ALA A 286 -28.67 -12.35 16.16
CA ALA A 286 -28.41 -13.76 15.88
C ALA A 286 -28.54 -14.65 17.12
N GLU A 287 -28.10 -14.17 18.29
CA GLU A 287 -28.31 -14.86 19.57
C GLU A 287 -29.80 -15.00 19.92
N MET A 288 -30.61 -13.98 19.64
CA MET A 288 -32.07 -14.05 19.81
C MET A 288 -32.74 -14.95 18.76
N GLU A 289 -32.20 -15.04 17.55
CA GLU A 289 -32.70 -15.94 16.51
C GLU A 289 -32.36 -17.42 16.81
N GLY A 290 -31.50 -17.72 17.79
CA GLY A 290 -31.29 -19.08 18.30
C GLY A 290 -30.72 -20.11 17.32
N SER A 291 -30.31 -19.69 16.12
CA SER A 291 -29.61 -20.54 15.16
C SER A 291 -28.11 -20.47 15.38
N GLU A 292 -27.47 -21.62 15.60
CA GLU A 292 -26.03 -21.67 15.85
C GLU A 292 -25.21 -21.21 14.63
N VAL A 293 -25.67 -21.56 13.41
CA VAL A 293 -25.02 -21.18 12.15
C VAL A 293 -25.03 -19.66 11.98
N VAL A 294 -26.20 -19.04 12.14
CA VAL A 294 -26.36 -17.58 12.03
C VAL A 294 -25.52 -16.86 13.09
N ARG A 295 -25.49 -17.37 14.33
CA ARG A 295 -24.65 -16.83 15.41
C ARG A 295 -23.16 -16.89 15.07
N ILE A 296 -22.68 -18.01 14.54
CA ILE A 296 -21.27 -18.18 14.15
C ILE A 296 -20.91 -17.22 12.98
N LEU A 297 -21.78 -17.10 11.97
CA LEU A 297 -21.57 -16.20 10.84
C LEU A 297 -21.53 -14.72 11.27
N ALA A 298 -22.46 -14.31 12.14
CA ALA A 298 -22.49 -12.96 12.70
C ALA A 298 -21.24 -12.67 13.54
N SER A 299 -20.81 -13.64 14.35
CA SER A 299 -19.59 -13.50 15.17
C SER A 299 -18.32 -13.42 14.33
N ARG A 300 -18.21 -14.24 13.28
CA ARG A 300 -17.09 -14.17 12.31
C ARG A 300 -17.00 -12.77 11.69
N HIS A 301 -18.15 -12.19 11.32
CA HIS A 301 -18.18 -10.84 10.78
C HIS A 301 -17.78 -9.78 11.81
N LEU A 302 -18.22 -9.92 13.07
CA LEU A 302 -17.77 -9.05 14.18
C LEU A 302 -16.25 -9.13 14.38
N ILE A 303 -15.67 -10.33 14.38
CA ILE A 303 -14.21 -10.53 14.51
C ILE A 303 -13.47 -9.80 13.39
N GLN A 304 -13.89 -9.97 12.13
CA GLN A 304 -13.29 -9.26 10.99
C GLN A 304 -13.39 -7.74 11.15
N THR A 305 -14.54 -7.23 11.59
CA THR A 305 -14.77 -5.80 11.81
C THR A 305 -13.88 -5.27 12.95
N GLN A 306 -13.72 -6.03 14.03
CA GLN A 306 -12.82 -5.71 15.15
C GLN A 306 -11.36 -5.65 14.70
N ILE A 307 -10.89 -6.61 13.89
CA ILE A 307 -9.53 -6.62 13.32
C ILE A 307 -9.30 -5.38 12.47
N ALA A 308 -10.27 -5.03 11.61
CA ALA A 308 -10.17 -3.87 10.74
C ALA A 308 -10.17 -2.54 11.53
N CYS A 309 -10.94 -2.47 12.61
CA CYS A 309 -10.98 -1.33 13.53
C CYS A 309 -9.82 -1.31 14.55
N SER A 310 -8.81 -2.18 14.39
CA SER A 310 -7.65 -2.30 15.30
C SER A 310 -7.99 -2.70 16.75
N GLU A 311 -9.13 -3.36 16.98
CA GLU A 311 -9.52 -3.96 18.26
C GLU A 311 -9.06 -5.43 18.40
N ALA A 312 -7.79 -5.70 18.06
CA ALA A 312 -7.22 -7.04 17.96
C ALA A 312 -7.46 -7.94 19.19
N ARG A 313 -7.39 -7.38 20.41
CA ARG A 313 -7.63 -8.15 21.65
C ARG A 313 -9.07 -8.69 21.74
N LYS A 314 -10.06 -7.85 21.43
CA LYS A 314 -11.47 -8.25 21.43
C LYS A 314 -11.75 -9.26 20.32
N ALA A 315 -11.10 -9.11 19.17
CA ALA A 315 -11.17 -10.08 18.08
C ALA A 315 -10.68 -11.47 18.51
N ILE A 316 -9.58 -11.55 19.27
CA ILE A 316 -9.06 -12.82 19.80
C ILE A 316 -10.04 -13.43 20.82
N GLU A 317 -10.59 -12.64 21.73
CA GLU A 317 -11.56 -13.09 22.73
C GLU A 317 -12.83 -13.64 22.06
N THR A 318 -13.43 -12.84 21.18
CA THR A 318 -14.62 -13.21 20.38
C THR A 318 -14.34 -14.44 19.52
N GLY A 319 -13.15 -14.54 18.92
CA GLY A 319 -12.70 -15.69 18.13
C GLY A 319 -12.59 -16.97 18.96
N LYS A 320 -12.02 -16.90 20.16
CA LYS A 320 -11.93 -18.05 21.08
C LYS A 320 -13.30 -18.55 21.50
N GLU A 321 -14.24 -17.65 21.80
CA GLU A 321 -15.63 -17.99 22.12
C GLU A 321 -16.34 -18.65 20.92
N THR A 322 -16.18 -18.06 19.72
CA THR A 322 -16.77 -18.61 18.50
C THR A 322 -16.23 -20.00 18.18
N LEU A 323 -14.94 -20.23 18.38
CA LEU A 323 -14.34 -21.56 18.21
C LEU A 323 -14.96 -22.59 19.16
N GLN A 324 -15.28 -22.21 20.41
CA GLN A 324 -15.99 -23.10 21.33
C GLN A 324 -17.41 -23.42 20.87
N TRP A 325 -18.10 -22.47 20.21
CA TRP A 325 -19.42 -22.74 19.63
C TRP A 325 -19.31 -23.74 18.49
N CYS A 326 -18.32 -23.60 17.59
CA CYS A 326 -18.08 -24.58 16.51
C CYS A 326 -17.80 -25.98 17.06
N LEU A 327 -16.98 -26.09 18.11
CA LEU A 327 -16.64 -27.37 18.73
C LEU A 327 -17.83 -28.08 19.40
N LYS A 328 -18.84 -27.32 19.85
CA LYS A 328 -20.04 -27.86 20.52
C LYS A 328 -21.11 -28.34 19.52
N ARG A 329 -21.02 -27.93 18.26
CA ARG A 329 -21.97 -28.28 17.20
C ARG A 329 -21.93 -29.79 16.91
N LYS A 330 -23.10 -30.43 16.87
CA LYS A 330 -23.32 -31.85 16.50
C LYS A 330 -24.53 -31.92 15.55
N PRO A 331 -24.58 -32.84 14.55
CA PRO A 331 -23.74 -34.03 14.40
C PRO A 331 -22.49 -33.87 13.51
N SER A 332 -22.42 -32.82 12.68
CA SER A 332 -21.30 -32.55 11.77
C SER A 332 -20.35 -31.50 12.36
N ARG A 333 -19.09 -31.90 12.56
CA ARG A 333 -18.02 -30.96 12.93
C ARG A 333 -17.58 -30.22 11.68
N ASP A 334 -17.80 -28.90 11.66
CA ASP A 334 -17.48 -28.04 10.53
C ASP A 334 -16.01 -27.58 10.59
N TYR A 335 -15.11 -28.41 10.05
CA TYR A 335 -13.68 -28.12 10.01
C TYR A 335 -13.34 -26.86 9.20
N HIS A 336 -14.16 -26.53 8.21
CA HIS A 336 -13.99 -25.34 7.38
C HIS A 336 -14.21 -24.07 8.22
N CYS A 337 -15.30 -24.04 8.97
CA CYS A 337 -15.60 -22.95 9.88
C CYS A 337 -14.55 -22.80 11.00
N GLU A 338 -14.11 -23.92 11.61
CA GLU A 338 -13.04 -23.90 12.62
C GLU A 338 -11.74 -23.32 12.06
N ALA A 339 -11.36 -23.70 10.83
CA ALA A 339 -10.15 -23.23 10.17
C ALA A 339 -10.19 -21.71 9.89
N GLN A 340 -11.33 -21.19 9.42
CA GLN A 340 -11.50 -19.76 9.19
C GLN A 340 -11.44 -18.95 10.50
N ILE A 341 -12.01 -19.46 11.59
CA ILE A 341 -11.91 -18.81 12.89
C ILE A 341 -10.44 -18.78 13.35
N LEU A 342 -9.74 -19.91 13.28
CA LEU A 342 -8.31 -19.96 13.61
C LEU A 342 -7.47 -19.00 12.75
N GLN A 343 -7.78 -18.90 11.46
CA GLN A 343 -7.17 -17.94 10.54
C GLN A 343 -7.36 -16.49 11.02
N THR A 344 -8.59 -16.10 11.36
CA THR A 344 -8.88 -14.75 11.87
C THR A 344 -8.23 -14.45 13.23
N ILE A 345 -8.14 -15.45 14.12
CA ILE A 345 -7.42 -15.30 15.40
C ILE A 345 -5.93 -15.04 15.15
N LEU A 346 -5.29 -15.81 14.27
CA LEU A 346 -3.88 -15.60 13.91
C LEU A 346 -3.65 -14.22 13.27
N GLN A 347 -4.58 -13.76 12.42
CA GLN A 347 -4.54 -12.41 11.86
C GLN A 347 -4.62 -11.32 12.93
N ALA A 348 -5.54 -11.46 13.89
CA ALA A 348 -5.66 -10.52 15.01
C ALA A 348 -4.40 -10.51 15.90
N GLN A 349 -3.86 -11.70 16.21
CA GLN A 349 -2.62 -11.83 16.99
C GLN A 349 -1.42 -11.14 16.31
N ALA A 350 -1.34 -11.20 14.98
CA ALA A 350 -0.28 -10.55 14.21
C ALA A 350 -0.32 -9.01 14.27
N GLN A 351 -1.43 -8.40 14.68
CA GLN A 351 -1.54 -6.94 14.88
C GLN A 351 -1.05 -6.47 16.25
N LEU A 352 -0.82 -7.39 17.20
CA LEU A 352 -0.38 -7.03 18.55
C LEU A 352 1.13 -6.75 18.60
N PRO A 353 1.60 -5.86 19.49
CA PRO A 353 3.03 -5.57 19.64
C PRO A 353 3.84 -6.83 19.99
N ASN A 354 4.99 -6.97 19.34
CA ASN A 354 5.92 -8.08 19.50
C ASN A 354 6.22 -8.37 21.00
N GLY A 355 6.10 -9.63 21.40
CA GLY A 355 6.48 -10.12 22.74
C GLY A 355 5.35 -10.21 23.77
N SER A 356 4.13 -9.73 23.47
CA SER A 356 3.04 -9.73 24.46
C SER A 356 2.26 -11.05 24.59
N GLN A 357 2.33 -11.96 23.59
CA GLN A 357 1.52 -13.20 23.55
C GLN A 357 2.20 -14.38 22.81
N THR A 358 3.50 -14.59 23.00
CA THR A 358 4.22 -15.64 22.25
C THR A 358 3.66 -17.05 22.47
N GLU A 359 3.30 -17.41 23.70
CA GLU A 359 2.74 -18.73 24.04
C GLU A 359 1.35 -18.94 23.43
N GLU A 360 0.49 -17.92 23.42
CA GLU A 360 -0.86 -18.03 22.85
C GLU A 360 -0.82 -18.18 21.31
N ILE A 361 0.10 -17.46 20.65
CA ILE A 361 0.31 -17.58 19.20
C ILE A 361 0.83 -18.98 18.87
N GLU A 362 1.81 -19.48 19.63
CA GLU A 362 2.36 -20.82 19.43
C GLU A 362 1.30 -21.91 19.62
N HIS A 363 0.46 -21.79 20.65
CA HIS A 363 -0.67 -22.68 20.86
C HIS A 363 -1.68 -22.63 19.70
N THR A 364 -2.04 -21.43 19.23
CA THR A 364 -2.98 -21.25 18.11
C THR A 364 -2.41 -21.83 16.82
N CYS A 365 -1.12 -21.61 16.54
CA CYS A 365 -0.42 -22.25 15.43
C CYS A 365 -0.44 -23.78 15.53
N GLY A 366 -0.24 -24.35 16.72
CA GLY A 366 -0.33 -25.79 16.96
C GLY A 366 -1.71 -26.37 16.61
N LEU A 367 -2.78 -25.71 17.06
CA LEU A 367 -4.16 -26.08 16.68
C LEU A 367 -4.38 -25.99 15.18
N SER A 368 -3.89 -24.91 14.54
CA SER A 368 -4.01 -24.71 13.09
C SER A 368 -3.26 -25.77 12.28
N LEU A 369 -2.07 -26.19 12.72
CA LEU A 369 -1.33 -27.29 12.08
C LEU A 369 -2.09 -28.62 12.16
N ALA A 370 -2.70 -28.93 13.31
CA ALA A 370 -3.56 -30.10 13.45
C ALA A 370 -4.80 -30.01 12.55
N MET A 371 -5.39 -28.82 12.43
CA MET A 371 -6.53 -28.56 11.54
C MET A 371 -6.19 -28.77 10.06
N ILE A 372 -5.03 -28.26 9.62
CA ILE A 372 -4.52 -28.45 8.25
C ILE A 372 -4.44 -29.94 7.90
N GLN A 373 -3.96 -30.78 8.82
CA GLN A 373 -3.90 -32.23 8.59
C GLN A 373 -5.29 -32.87 8.37
N GLN A 374 -6.35 -32.34 9.00
CA GLN A 374 -7.71 -32.81 8.78
C GLN A 374 -8.28 -32.35 7.43
N LEU A 375 -8.05 -31.09 7.07
CA LEU A 375 -8.57 -30.49 5.84
C LEU A 375 -8.00 -31.12 4.57
N VAL A 376 -6.72 -31.51 4.60
CA VAL A 376 -5.98 -32.07 3.45
C VAL A 376 -6.57 -33.38 2.92
N CYS A 377 -7.36 -34.08 3.72
CA CYS A 377 -8.03 -35.33 3.36
C CYS A 377 -9.01 -35.18 2.18
N SER A 378 -9.50 -33.98 1.88
CA SER A 378 -10.43 -33.69 0.78
C SER A 378 -9.83 -32.68 -0.20
N ASP A 379 -10.13 -32.80 -1.50
CA ASP A 379 -9.65 -31.81 -2.49
C ASP A 379 -10.19 -30.40 -2.18
N ALA A 380 -11.45 -30.31 -1.76
CA ALA A 380 -12.11 -29.09 -1.29
C ALA A 380 -11.40 -28.43 -0.09
N GLY A 381 -11.00 -29.21 0.91
CA GLY A 381 -10.32 -28.71 2.09
C GLY A 381 -8.87 -28.27 1.85
N ARG A 382 -8.23 -28.66 0.74
CA ARG A 382 -6.83 -28.28 0.47
C ARG A 382 -6.66 -26.78 0.25
N SER A 383 -7.60 -26.11 -0.43
CA SER A 383 -7.52 -24.65 -0.63
C SER A 383 -7.63 -23.91 0.70
N GLN A 384 -8.57 -24.31 1.56
CA GLN A 384 -8.70 -23.73 2.91
C GLN A 384 -7.47 -24.05 3.79
N ALA A 385 -6.90 -25.25 3.64
CA ALA A 385 -5.67 -25.64 4.32
C ALA A 385 -4.49 -24.75 3.89
N VAL A 386 -4.39 -24.39 2.61
CA VAL A 386 -3.39 -23.45 2.10
C VAL A 386 -3.53 -22.08 2.75
N GLU A 387 -4.74 -21.52 2.77
CA GLU A 387 -4.99 -20.20 3.36
C GLU A 387 -4.61 -20.16 4.85
N LEU A 388 -4.96 -21.21 5.59
CA LEU A 388 -4.61 -21.34 7.00
C LEU A 388 -3.08 -21.50 7.16
N MET A 389 -2.45 -22.32 6.31
CA MET A 389 -0.99 -22.56 6.31
C MET A 389 -0.20 -21.27 6.08
N ILE A 390 -0.67 -20.39 5.20
CA ILE A 390 -0.04 -19.08 4.94
C ILE A 390 -0.02 -18.23 6.21
N GLN A 391 -1.13 -18.18 6.96
CA GLN A 391 -1.17 -17.44 8.23
C GLN A 391 -0.29 -18.07 9.32
N VAL A 392 -0.23 -19.40 9.36
CA VAL A 392 0.66 -20.14 10.27
C VAL A 392 2.13 -19.81 9.99
N LEU A 393 2.56 -19.86 8.73
CA LEU A 393 3.93 -19.50 8.32
C LEU A 393 4.28 -18.05 8.69
N LYS A 394 3.35 -17.12 8.45
CA LYS A 394 3.50 -15.71 8.83
C LYS A 394 3.68 -15.56 10.34
N SER A 395 2.85 -16.25 11.12
CA SER A 395 2.87 -16.19 12.60
C SER A 395 4.16 -16.76 13.18
N PHE A 396 4.63 -17.92 12.69
CA PHE A 396 5.92 -18.47 13.11
C PHE A 396 7.12 -17.61 12.69
N THR A 397 7.02 -16.91 11.55
CA THR A 397 8.04 -15.95 11.14
C THR A 397 8.11 -14.77 12.13
N LEU A 398 6.97 -14.25 12.58
CA LEU A 398 6.89 -13.21 13.60
C LEU A 398 7.43 -13.67 14.97
N LEU A 399 7.24 -14.95 15.32
CA LEU A 399 7.81 -15.56 16.53
C LEU A 399 9.33 -15.80 16.44
N GLY A 400 9.96 -15.57 15.28
CA GLY A 400 11.37 -15.88 15.05
C GLY A 400 11.66 -17.37 14.93
N LYS A 401 10.63 -18.20 14.67
CA LYS A 401 10.71 -19.66 14.50
C LYS A 401 10.23 -20.12 13.11
N PRO A 402 10.70 -19.53 11.99
CA PRO A 402 10.13 -19.73 10.65
C PRO A 402 10.13 -21.19 10.16
N LEU A 403 11.00 -22.04 10.71
CA LEU A 403 11.16 -23.43 10.28
C LEU A 403 10.19 -24.42 10.94
N GLU A 404 9.47 -24.03 12.00
CA GLU A 404 8.61 -24.98 12.77
C GLU A 404 7.47 -25.56 11.92
N ALA A 405 6.90 -24.77 11.02
CA ALA A 405 5.81 -25.19 10.15
C ALA A 405 6.28 -25.70 8.78
N TRP A 406 7.60 -25.79 8.54
CA TRP A 406 8.15 -26.11 7.23
C TRP A 406 7.77 -27.50 6.72
N ALA A 407 7.78 -28.50 7.60
CA ALA A 407 7.47 -29.88 7.22
C ALA A 407 6.02 -30.00 6.72
N THR A 408 5.07 -29.41 7.45
CA THR A 408 3.65 -29.39 7.08
C THR A 408 3.42 -28.58 5.80
N ALA A 409 4.09 -27.42 5.64
CA ALA A 409 4.00 -26.62 4.42
C ALA A 409 4.48 -27.39 3.18
N SER A 410 5.59 -28.13 3.32
CA SER A 410 6.17 -28.93 2.23
C SER A 410 5.26 -30.09 1.84
N GLN A 411 4.69 -30.80 2.82
CA GLN A 411 3.70 -31.85 2.57
C GLN A 411 2.46 -31.30 1.87
N LEU A 412 1.93 -30.16 2.34
CA LEU A 412 0.77 -29.52 1.71
C LEU A 412 1.07 -29.11 0.26
N ARG A 413 2.25 -28.56 0.01
CA ARG A 413 2.69 -28.16 -1.34
C ARG A 413 2.76 -29.34 -2.32
N GLU A 414 3.14 -30.53 -1.88
CA GLU A 414 3.15 -31.74 -2.72
C GLU A 414 1.73 -32.25 -3.07
N LEU A 415 0.75 -31.95 -2.22
CA LEU A 415 -0.63 -32.40 -2.37
C LEU A 415 -1.50 -31.43 -3.16
N VAL A 416 -1.16 -30.14 -3.15
CA VAL A 416 -1.85 -29.10 -3.93
C VAL A 416 -1.32 -29.11 -5.36
N ARG A 417 -2.17 -29.52 -6.30
CA ARG A 417 -1.85 -29.57 -7.74
C ARG A 417 -2.30 -28.33 -8.51
N ASP A 418 -3.22 -27.56 -7.95
CA ASP A 418 -3.75 -26.35 -8.56
C ASP A 418 -2.73 -25.21 -8.41
N SER A 419 -2.35 -24.61 -9.54
CA SER A 419 -1.39 -23.51 -9.55
C SER A 419 -1.92 -22.30 -8.78
N THR A 420 -3.23 -22.04 -8.78
CA THR A 420 -3.86 -20.86 -8.13
C THR A 420 -3.63 -20.88 -6.62
N SER A 421 -3.82 -22.05 -6.00
CA SER A 421 -3.60 -22.25 -4.57
C SER A 421 -2.12 -22.47 -4.25
N GLN A 422 -1.36 -23.08 -5.16
CA GLN A 422 0.06 -23.35 -4.94
C GLN A 422 0.91 -22.07 -4.90
N ALA A 423 0.64 -21.09 -5.77
CA ALA A 423 1.49 -19.90 -5.90
C ALA A 423 1.59 -19.05 -4.60
N PRO A 424 0.48 -18.70 -3.92
CA PRO A 424 0.53 -17.98 -2.65
C PRO A 424 1.24 -18.74 -1.52
N LEU A 425 1.08 -20.07 -1.47
CA LEU A 425 1.78 -20.93 -0.50
C LEU A 425 3.29 -20.86 -0.71
N VAL A 426 3.75 -20.98 -1.96
CA VAL A 426 5.17 -20.93 -2.31
C VAL A 426 5.78 -19.56 -1.97
N VAL A 427 5.05 -18.45 -2.13
CA VAL A 427 5.50 -17.13 -1.67
C VAL A 427 5.67 -17.09 -0.15
N ALA A 428 4.68 -17.59 0.61
CA ALA A 428 4.76 -17.63 2.07
C ALA A 428 5.96 -18.47 2.55
N MET A 429 6.21 -19.60 1.89
CA MET A 429 7.38 -20.46 2.11
C MET A 429 8.69 -19.73 1.77
N ALA A 430 8.75 -18.99 0.66
CA ALA A 430 9.93 -18.21 0.26
C ALA A 430 10.27 -17.11 1.28
N ARG A 431 9.25 -16.41 1.80
CA ARG A 431 9.42 -15.40 2.86
C ARG A 431 9.94 -16.02 4.16
N SER A 432 9.33 -17.12 4.60
CA SER A 432 9.78 -17.86 5.79
C SER A 432 11.25 -18.29 5.67
N MET A 433 11.66 -18.79 4.49
CA MET A 433 13.06 -19.16 4.23
C MET A 433 14.01 -17.98 4.23
N GLN A 434 13.58 -16.83 3.72
CA GLN A 434 14.37 -15.61 3.73
C GLN A 434 14.68 -15.17 5.17
N GLU A 435 13.67 -15.23 6.04
CA GLU A 435 13.78 -14.80 7.43
C GLU A 435 14.51 -15.83 8.30
N ALA A 436 14.49 -17.11 7.90
CA ALA A 436 15.40 -18.13 8.44
C ALA A 436 16.87 -17.95 7.99
N GLY A 437 17.17 -17.01 7.09
CA GLY A 437 18.49 -16.80 6.50
C GLY A 437 18.88 -17.82 5.41
N ARG A 438 17.96 -18.68 4.96
CA ARG A 438 18.18 -19.66 3.89
C ARG A 438 17.90 -19.03 2.51
N LEU A 439 18.76 -18.06 2.16
CA LEU A 439 18.56 -17.19 1.01
C LEU A 439 18.50 -17.92 -0.35
N GLU A 440 19.24 -19.02 -0.52
CA GLU A 440 19.21 -19.82 -1.76
C GLU A 440 17.86 -20.48 -1.98
N GLN A 441 17.33 -21.16 -0.96
CA GLN A 441 16.02 -21.79 -1.01
C GLN A 441 14.92 -20.76 -1.21
N SER A 442 15.03 -19.59 -0.57
CA SER A 442 14.12 -18.46 -0.79
C SER A 442 14.12 -18.00 -2.26
N CYS A 443 15.29 -17.90 -2.89
CA CYS A 443 15.40 -17.54 -4.30
C CYS A 443 14.75 -18.57 -5.23
N GLU A 444 14.99 -19.86 -4.99
CA GLU A 444 14.41 -20.95 -5.79
C GLU A 444 12.88 -20.91 -5.73
N LEU A 445 12.32 -20.85 -4.52
CA LEU A 445 10.87 -20.76 -4.29
C LEU A 445 10.28 -19.47 -4.87
N GLY A 446 10.95 -18.34 -4.70
CA GLY A 446 10.49 -17.06 -5.25
C GLY A 446 10.47 -17.04 -6.77
N GLN A 447 11.44 -17.69 -7.43
CA GLN A 447 11.45 -17.83 -8.90
C GLN A 447 10.33 -18.74 -9.40
N GLU A 448 10.05 -19.81 -8.67
CA GLU A 448 8.92 -20.69 -8.96
C GLU A 448 7.59 -19.97 -8.80
N ALA A 449 7.37 -19.28 -7.68
CA ALA A 449 6.17 -18.49 -7.45
C ALA A 449 5.96 -17.44 -8.54
N ALA A 450 7.03 -16.74 -8.96
CA ALA A 450 6.94 -15.78 -10.05
C ALA A 450 6.45 -16.42 -11.36
N ARG A 451 6.92 -17.63 -11.70
CA ARG A 451 6.45 -18.36 -12.89
C ARG A 451 4.98 -18.76 -12.78
N LEU A 452 4.56 -19.26 -11.61
CA LEU A 452 3.17 -19.65 -11.38
C LEU A 452 2.21 -18.48 -11.54
N PHE A 453 2.57 -17.29 -11.03
CA PHE A 453 1.75 -16.07 -11.22
C PHE A 453 1.81 -15.53 -12.65
N GLU A 454 2.95 -15.66 -13.33
CA GLU A 454 3.05 -15.32 -14.77
C GLU A 454 2.12 -16.22 -15.62
N ASP A 455 2.03 -17.51 -15.30
CA ASP A 455 1.09 -18.44 -15.96
C ASP A 455 -0.39 -18.10 -15.65
N GLN A 456 -0.66 -17.49 -14.49
CA GLN A 456 -1.99 -17.00 -14.10
C GLN A 456 -2.32 -15.61 -14.64
N SER A 457 -1.38 -14.93 -15.29
CA SER A 457 -1.50 -13.51 -15.68
C SER A 457 -1.74 -12.56 -14.50
N ASP A 458 -1.28 -12.93 -13.28
CA ASP A 458 -1.28 -12.04 -12.11
C ASP A 458 0.06 -11.30 -12.02
N ASP A 459 0.13 -10.16 -12.73
CA ASP A 459 1.35 -9.36 -12.82
C ASP A 459 1.76 -8.76 -11.46
N ARG A 460 0.80 -8.50 -10.56
CA ARG A 460 1.07 -7.91 -9.24
C ARG A 460 1.78 -8.91 -8.34
N GLN A 461 1.25 -10.13 -8.24
CA GLN A 461 1.87 -11.17 -7.43
C GLN A 461 3.16 -11.69 -8.05
N ALA A 462 3.27 -11.74 -9.39
CA ALA A 462 4.52 -12.04 -10.08
C ALA A 462 5.62 -11.01 -9.75
N ALA A 463 5.28 -9.71 -9.77
CA ALA A 463 6.19 -8.63 -9.39
C ALA A 463 6.63 -8.76 -7.93
N PHE A 464 5.69 -9.07 -7.04
CA PHE A 464 5.96 -9.29 -5.63
C PHE A 464 6.92 -10.49 -5.41
N ALA A 465 6.69 -11.63 -6.06
CA ALA A 465 7.59 -12.79 -5.98
C ALA A 465 9.01 -12.46 -6.49
N LEU A 466 9.13 -11.73 -7.61
CA LEU A 466 10.41 -11.25 -8.13
C LEU A 466 11.12 -10.30 -7.16
N SER A 467 10.37 -9.49 -6.41
CA SER A 467 10.92 -8.59 -5.38
C SER A 467 11.62 -9.39 -4.27
N LEU A 468 11.03 -10.50 -3.81
CA LEU A 468 11.64 -11.39 -2.80
C LEU A 468 12.95 -11.98 -3.32
N VAL A 469 12.94 -12.49 -4.55
CA VAL A 469 14.15 -13.02 -5.21
C VAL A 469 15.23 -11.95 -5.28
N ALA A 470 14.89 -10.72 -5.68
CA ALA A 470 15.84 -9.63 -5.79
C ALA A 470 16.48 -9.26 -4.44
N HIS A 471 15.68 -9.22 -3.36
CA HIS A 471 16.17 -8.96 -2.00
C HIS A 471 17.06 -10.08 -1.47
N ALA A 472 16.65 -11.35 -1.64
CA ALA A 472 17.46 -12.49 -1.24
C ALA A 472 18.81 -12.51 -1.98
N GLN A 473 18.81 -12.29 -3.30
CA GLN A 473 20.02 -12.19 -4.11
C GLN A 473 20.91 -11.01 -3.71
N LEU A 474 20.33 -9.87 -3.33
CA LEU A 474 21.07 -8.72 -2.82
C LEU A 474 21.81 -9.08 -1.53
N LYS A 475 21.12 -9.71 -0.56
CA LYS A 475 21.72 -10.18 0.71
C LYS A 475 22.82 -11.22 0.50
N MET A 476 22.71 -12.05 -0.54
CA MET A 476 23.75 -13.02 -0.95
C MET A 476 24.97 -12.39 -1.63
N GLY A 477 24.90 -11.12 -2.03
CA GLY A 477 25.95 -10.46 -2.85
C GLY A 477 25.90 -10.80 -4.34
N LYS A 478 24.82 -11.43 -4.84
CA LYS A 478 24.60 -11.74 -6.27
C LYS A 478 24.00 -10.52 -6.99
N PHE A 479 24.76 -9.43 -7.07
CA PHE A 479 24.27 -8.11 -7.51
C PHE A 479 23.81 -8.06 -8.97
N SER A 480 24.45 -8.84 -9.85
CA SER A 480 24.14 -8.89 -11.30
C SER A 480 22.70 -9.38 -11.53
N VAL A 481 22.35 -10.53 -10.95
CA VAL A 481 21.04 -11.17 -11.06
C VAL A 481 19.99 -10.43 -10.22
N SER A 482 20.34 -9.96 -9.02
CA SER A 482 19.45 -9.14 -8.17
C SER A 482 18.91 -7.93 -8.94
N ARG A 483 19.81 -7.19 -9.61
CA ARG A 483 19.45 -6.04 -10.44
C ARG A 483 18.53 -6.40 -11.60
N GLN A 484 18.74 -7.54 -12.25
CA GLN A 484 17.88 -7.99 -13.36
C GLN A 484 16.45 -8.27 -12.88
N ASN A 485 16.31 -8.99 -11.78
CA ASN A 485 15.00 -9.30 -11.20
C ASN A 485 14.32 -8.07 -10.63
N ALA A 486 15.05 -7.18 -9.94
CA ALA A 486 14.51 -5.91 -9.44
C ALA A 486 14.01 -5.01 -10.59
N ARG A 487 14.71 -4.94 -11.73
CA ARG A 487 14.24 -4.19 -12.92
C ARG A 487 13.00 -4.80 -13.59
N ARG A 488 12.79 -6.11 -13.46
CA ARG A 488 11.56 -6.78 -13.92
C ARG A 488 10.39 -6.45 -12.99
N ALA A 489 10.58 -6.63 -11.68
CA ALA A 489 9.58 -6.30 -10.66
C ALA A 489 9.16 -4.82 -10.74
N ARG A 490 10.13 -3.90 -10.79
CA ARG A 490 9.90 -2.45 -10.93
C ARG A 490 9.01 -2.11 -12.13
N ARG A 491 9.27 -2.72 -13.29
CA ARG A 491 8.49 -2.43 -14.51
C ARG A 491 7.03 -2.83 -14.34
N ARG A 492 6.78 -4.03 -13.80
CA ARG A 492 5.43 -4.52 -13.52
C ARG A 492 4.71 -3.63 -12.51
N PHE A 493 5.36 -3.26 -11.40
CA PHE A 493 4.75 -2.33 -10.42
C PHE A 493 4.39 -0.97 -11.04
N GLY A 494 5.26 -0.41 -11.89
CA GLY A 494 4.97 0.84 -12.60
C GLY A 494 3.82 0.74 -13.61
N GLU A 495 3.67 -0.41 -14.29
CA GLU A 495 2.53 -0.68 -15.19
C GLU A 495 1.21 -0.83 -14.43
N ILE A 496 1.26 -1.38 -13.21
CA ILE A 496 0.10 -1.55 -12.32
C ILE A 496 -0.27 -0.23 -11.61
N GLY A 497 0.69 0.71 -11.48
CA GLY A 497 0.52 1.94 -10.71
C GLY A 497 0.85 1.80 -9.21
N ASP A 498 1.53 0.74 -8.79
CA ASP A 498 2.00 0.57 -7.41
C ASP A 498 3.30 1.37 -7.18
N CYS A 499 3.15 2.67 -6.94
CA CYS A 499 4.28 3.60 -6.81
C CYS A 499 5.22 3.24 -5.64
N GLU A 500 4.67 2.73 -4.54
CA GLU A 500 5.44 2.38 -3.34
C GLU A 500 6.42 1.23 -3.60
N GLU A 501 5.94 0.13 -4.17
CA GLU A 501 6.80 -1.00 -4.51
C GLU A 501 7.73 -0.68 -5.70
N GLU A 502 7.30 0.18 -6.62
CA GLU A 502 8.19 0.69 -7.67
C GLU A 502 9.40 1.43 -7.07
N ILE A 503 9.17 2.33 -6.12
CA ILE A 503 10.22 3.08 -5.41
C ILE A 503 11.16 2.11 -4.68
N ARG A 504 10.62 1.15 -3.91
CA ARG A 504 11.43 0.13 -3.22
C ARG A 504 12.29 -0.67 -4.19
N MET A 505 11.76 -1.06 -5.34
CA MET A 505 12.52 -1.79 -6.34
C MET A 505 13.61 -0.93 -7.01
N ARG A 506 13.37 0.37 -7.23
CA ARG A 506 14.43 1.31 -7.68
C ARG A 506 15.57 1.37 -6.68
N MET A 507 15.25 1.38 -5.40
CA MET A 507 16.24 1.36 -4.33
C MET A 507 17.06 0.07 -4.32
N VAL A 508 16.44 -1.10 -4.52
CA VAL A 508 17.15 -2.38 -4.67
C VAL A 508 18.10 -2.34 -5.87
N VAL A 509 17.65 -1.82 -7.03
CA VAL A 509 18.50 -1.63 -8.21
C VAL A 509 19.68 -0.71 -7.91
N ALA A 510 19.47 0.42 -7.24
CA ALA A 510 20.52 1.36 -6.87
C ALA A 510 21.56 0.73 -5.95
N LYS A 511 21.13 0.01 -4.89
CA LYS A 511 22.00 -0.77 -4.00
C LYS A 511 22.84 -1.79 -4.77
N ALA A 512 22.21 -2.56 -5.66
CA ALA A 512 22.91 -3.56 -6.49
C ALA A 512 23.91 -2.93 -7.49
N CYS A 513 23.61 -1.74 -8.04
CA CYS A 513 24.52 -1.02 -8.94
C CYS A 513 25.72 -0.37 -8.24
N SER A 514 25.56 0.03 -6.97
CA SER A 514 26.60 0.66 -6.16
C SER A 514 27.70 -0.34 -5.74
N ALA A 515 27.32 -1.59 -5.50
CA ALA A 515 28.24 -2.66 -5.17
C ALA A 515 29.09 -3.13 -6.36
N LYS A 516 30.25 -3.73 -6.06
CA LYS A 516 31.07 -4.40 -7.09
C LYS A 516 30.40 -5.70 -7.48
N ASP A 517 30.11 -5.88 -8.76
CA ASP A 517 29.55 -7.14 -9.27
C ASP A 517 30.58 -8.29 -9.21
N GLU A 518 30.14 -9.50 -9.60
CA GLU A 518 30.97 -10.72 -9.66
C GLU A 518 32.20 -10.57 -10.56
N ARG A 519 32.21 -9.56 -11.45
CA ARG A 519 33.30 -9.22 -12.37
C ARG A 519 34.12 -8.03 -11.87
N GLY A 520 33.83 -7.49 -10.69
CA GLY A 520 34.50 -6.37 -10.06
C GLY A 520 34.06 -4.97 -10.55
N ASN A 521 33.05 -4.89 -11.41
CA ASN A 521 32.58 -3.62 -11.99
C ASN A 521 31.54 -2.95 -11.10
N LYS A 522 31.59 -1.61 -11.02
CA LYS A 522 30.54 -0.77 -10.41
C LYS A 522 29.78 -0.01 -11.48
N GLN A 523 28.45 0.07 -11.37
CA GLN A 523 27.61 0.87 -12.27
C GLN A 523 27.16 2.16 -11.57
N THR A 524 28.12 3.00 -11.18
CA THR A 524 27.88 4.19 -10.34
C THR A 524 26.91 5.19 -10.97
N LYS A 525 26.96 5.37 -12.30
CA LYS A 525 26.02 6.25 -13.03
C LYS A 525 24.57 5.75 -12.96
N ASP A 526 24.38 4.45 -13.13
CA ASP A 526 23.05 3.84 -13.04
C ASP A 526 22.55 3.85 -11.58
N ALA A 527 23.44 3.60 -10.60
CA ALA A 527 23.10 3.68 -9.18
C ALA A 527 22.57 5.07 -8.82
N LEU A 528 23.27 6.12 -9.26
CA LEU A 528 22.90 7.50 -8.99
C LEU A 528 21.55 7.86 -9.62
N ARG A 529 21.34 7.49 -10.89
CA ARG A 529 20.06 7.74 -11.59
C ARG A 529 18.89 7.07 -10.85
N GLU A 530 19.03 5.79 -10.50
CA GLU A 530 17.94 5.03 -9.87
C GLU A 530 17.63 5.55 -8.45
N ALA A 531 18.65 5.89 -7.66
CA ALA A 531 18.45 6.46 -6.32
C ALA A 531 17.79 7.86 -6.37
N GLN A 532 18.18 8.68 -7.34
CA GLN A 532 17.56 9.99 -7.54
C GLN A 532 16.11 9.87 -8.02
N GLU A 533 15.82 8.99 -8.99
CA GLU A 533 14.45 8.75 -9.45
C GLU A 533 13.57 8.15 -8.34
N ALA A 534 14.11 7.28 -7.48
CA ALA A 534 13.40 6.77 -6.31
C ALA A 534 13.02 7.90 -5.34
N THR A 535 13.97 8.79 -5.04
CA THR A 535 13.75 9.97 -4.18
C THR A 535 12.70 10.89 -4.80
N LYS A 536 12.75 11.08 -6.12
CA LYS A 536 11.77 11.87 -6.86
C LYS A 536 10.35 11.36 -6.68
N LEU A 537 10.16 10.09 -7.00
CA LEU A 537 8.86 9.45 -6.91
C LEU A 537 8.36 9.40 -5.46
N ALA A 538 9.26 9.21 -4.49
CA ALA A 538 8.88 9.24 -3.08
C ALA A 538 8.34 10.61 -2.62
N VAL A 539 8.94 11.70 -3.09
CA VAL A 539 8.47 13.07 -2.81
C VAL A 539 7.13 13.34 -3.49
N GLU A 540 6.99 12.96 -4.76
CA GLU A 540 5.71 13.08 -5.49
C GLU A 540 4.59 12.25 -4.86
N PHE A 541 4.92 11.08 -4.31
CA PHE A 541 3.98 10.19 -3.63
C PHE A 541 3.60 10.64 -2.21
N GLY A 542 4.38 11.53 -1.59
CA GLY A 542 4.06 12.14 -0.29
C GLY A 542 4.22 11.25 0.94
N LYS A 543 4.70 10.00 0.80
CA LYS A 543 4.99 9.12 1.95
C LYS A 543 6.34 9.42 2.57
N HIS A 544 6.27 10.09 3.70
CA HIS A 544 7.35 10.42 4.63
C HIS A 544 8.40 9.32 4.87
N ASP A 545 7.98 8.08 5.16
CA ASP A 545 8.93 6.98 5.40
C ASP A 545 9.76 6.63 4.16
N LEU A 546 9.12 6.58 2.99
CA LEU A 546 9.78 6.30 1.72
C LEU A 546 10.71 7.43 1.29
N ILE A 547 10.35 8.69 1.57
CA ILE A 547 11.21 9.84 1.33
C ILE A 547 12.50 9.70 2.17
N ALA A 548 12.36 9.42 3.46
CA ALA A 548 13.50 9.25 4.35
C ALA A 548 14.39 8.06 3.95
N GLU A 549 13.78 6.93 3.63
CA GLU A 549 14.46 5.71 3.20
C GLU A 549 15.22 5.95 1.87
N SER A 550 14.57 6.53 0.86
CA SER A 550 15.18 6.80 -0.45
C SER A 550 16.29 7.85 -0.41
N LEU A 551 16.12 8.93 0.37
CA LEU A 551 17.16 9.94 0.59
C LEU A 551 18.39 9.37 1.30
N ALA A 552 18.20 8.54 2.33
CA ALA A 552 19.31 7.89 3.01
C ALA A 552 20.12 7.03 2.04
N LEU A 553 19.46 6.24 1.19
CA LEU A 553 20.16 5.49 0.12
C LEU A 553 20.83 6.41 -0.90
N TYR A 554 20.22 7.54 -1.27
CA TYR A 554 20.82 8.49 -2.18
C TYR A 554 22.13 9.07 -1.63
N VAL A 555 22.18 9.39 -0.34
CA VAL A 555 23.40 9.82 0.37
C VAL A 555 24.50 8.74 0.29
N GLU A 556 24.15 7.48 0.53
CA GLU A 556 25.09 6.35 0.41
C GLU A 556 25.67 6.23 -1.01
N VAL A 557 24.81 6.31 -2.02
CA VAL A 557 25.21 6.22 -3.43
C VAL A 557 26.07 7.41 -3.86
N LEU A 558 25.77 8.62 -3.38
CA LEU A 558 26.57 9.83 -3.63
C LEU A 558 27.98 9.71 -3.06
N PHE A 559 28.11 9.16 -1.84
CA PHE A 559 29.41 8.89 -1.23
C PHE A 559 30.24 7.90 -2.06
N GLU A 560 29.62 6.79 -2.50
CA GLU A 560 30.26 5.78 -3.35
C GLU A 560 30.62 6.31 -4.75
N ALA A 561 29.84 7.24 -5.28
CA ALA A 561 30.13 7.96 -6.53
C ALA A 561 31.18 9.08 -6.36
N ASN A 562 31.67 9.31 -5.14
CA ASN A 562 32.63 10.36 -4.79
C ASN A 562 32.12 11.80 -5.06
N GLN A 563 30.80 12.01 -4.97
CA GLN A 563 30.18 13.34 -5.01
C GLN A 563 29.95 13.83 -3.58
N LEU A 564 31.04 14.28 -2.94
CA LEU A 564 31.09 14.46 -1.48
C LEU A 564 30.29 15.69 -0.97
N GLU A 565 30.28 16.79 -1.72
CA GLU A 565 29.52 18.01 -1.36
C GLU A 565 28.01 17.75 -1.40
N THR A 566 27.51 17.17 -2.50
CA THR A 566 26.09 16.83 -2.65
C THR A 566 25.65 15.75 -1.68
N CYS A 567 26.54 14.82 -1.31
CA CYS A 567 26.29 13.83 -0.25
C CYS A 567 25.96 14.51 1.08
N CYS A 568 26.72 15.53 1.48
CA CYS A 568 26.47 16.27 2.71
C CYS A 568 25.18 17.10 2.62
N GLN A 569 24.93 17.75 1.48
CA GLN A 569 23.69 18.51 1.25
C GLN A 569 22.44 17.62 1.38
N ALA A 570 22.44 16.44 0.75
CA ALA A 570 21.34 15.48 0.84
C ALA A 570 21.16 14.93 2.26
N ALA A 571 22.25 14.76 3.02
CA ALA A 571 22.17 14.36 4.42
C ALA A 571 21.56 15.46 5.30
N ASP A 572 21.92 16.73 5.06
CA ASP A 572 21.33 17.87 5.75
C ASP A 572 19.84 18.05 5.38
N GLU A 573 19.46 17.78 4.13
CA GLU A 573 18.04 17.74 3.70
C GLU A 573 17.24 16.70 4.49
N LEU A 574 17.76 15.47 4.64
CA LEU A 574 17.10 14.42 5.43
C LEU A 574 16.87 14.85 6.89
N LEU A 575 17.82 15.59 7.49
CA LEU A 575 17.72 16.07 8.87
C LEU A 575 16.74 17.23 9.05
N ARG A 576 16.47 17.98 7.98
CA ARG A 576 15.50 19.09 7.97
C ARG A 576 14.06 18.62 7.80
N LEU A 577 13.84 17.39 7.36
CA LEU A 577 12.50 16.82 7.31
C LEU A 577 11.93 16.78 8.73
N GLU A 578 10.87 17.55 9.00
CA GLU A 578 10.06 17.52 10.24
C GLU A 578 9.22 16.23 10.36
N VAL A 579 9.76 15.14 9.84
CA VAL A 579 9.11 13.88 9.65
C VAL A 579 9.72 12.90 10.66
N PRO A 580 8.94 11.99 11.26
CA PRO A 580 9.49 10.90 12.08
C PRO A 580 10.24 9.89 11.19
N ALA A 581 11.31 10.31 10.52
CA ALA A 581 12.21 9.40 9.83
C ALA A 581 12.79 8.42 10.86
N SER A 582 12.75 7.11 10.54
CA SER A 582 13.40 6.10 11.38
C SER A 582 14.83 6.54 11.70
N PHE A 583 15.18 6.52 12.99
CA PHE A 583 16.51 6.87 13.47
C PHE A 583 17.61 6.09 12.73
N GLU A 584 17.31 4.90 12.20
CA GLU A 584 18.24 4.10 11.38
C GLU A 584 18.65 4.81 10.08
N HIS A 585 17.69 5.37 9.34
CA HIS A 585 17.97 6.08 8.08
C HIS A 585 18.78 7.35 8.32
N GLN A 586 18.44 8.10 9.39
CA GLN A 586 19.20 9.28 9.81
C GLN A 586 20.64 8.91 10.19
N ILE A 587 20.83 7.84 10.96
CA ILE A 587 22.15 7.34 11.35
C ILE A 587 22.97 6.97 10.12
N SER A 588 22.41 6.26 9.14
CA SER A 588 23.14 5.90 7.93
C SER A 588 23.58 7.12 7.13
N ALA A 589 22.68 8.09 6.91
CA ALA A 589 22.98 9.31 6.16
C ALA A 589 24.06 10.16 6.86
N LEU A 590 23.91 10.40 8.17
CA LEU A 590 24.89 11.14 8.99
C LEU A 590 26.26 10.47 8.95
N PHE A 591 26.30 9.14 8.98
CA PHE A 591 27.54 8.39 8.94
C PHE A 591 28.28 8.54 7.60
N HIS A 592 27.56 8.49 6.48
CA HIS A 592 28.15 8.72 5.15
C HIS A 592 28.56 10.18 4.94
N ALA A 593 27.80 11.15 5.48
CA ALA A 593 28.19 12.55 5.50
C ALA A 593 29.47 12.79 6.34
N ALA A 594 29.60 12.15 7.51
CA ALA A 594 30.82 12.21 8.32
C ALA A 594 32.05 11.73 7.54
N LYS A 595 31.93 10.58 6.85
CA LYS A 595 32.99 10.05 5.97
C LYS A 595 33.28 10.97 4.79
N ALA A 596 32.27 11.61 4.21
CA ALA A 596 32.43 12.56 3.10
C ALA A 596 33.23 13.79 3.54
N GLN A 597 32.88 14.38 4.69
CA GLN A 597 33.58 15.53 5.27
C GLN A 597 35.03 15.17 5.66
N GLU A 598 35.27 13.97 6.18
CA GLU A 598 36.65 13.51 6.45
C GLU A 598 37.47 13.43 5.16
N LYS A 599 36.91 12.89 4.07
CA LYS A 599 37.57 12.86 2.76
C LYS A 599 37.83 14.25 2.18
N MET A 600 36.98 15.23 2.50
CA MET A 600 37.16 16.64 2.12
C MET A 600 38.08 17.42 3.07
N ALA A 601 38.67 16.75 4.07
CA ALA A 601 39.51 17.35 5.11
C ALA A 601 38.81 18.41 6.00
N ASN A 602 37.48 18.44 6.05
CA ASN A 602 36.71 19.27 6.98
C ASN A 602 36.46 18.50 8.28
N PHE A 603 37.50 18.44 9.13
CA PHE A 603 37.52 17.58 10.30
C PHE A 603 36.53 18.01 11.39
N LEU A 604 36.19 19.30 11.48
CA LEU A 604 35.21 19.80 12.43
C LEU A 604 33.79 19.36 12.06
N ALA A 605 33.41 19.50 10.79
CA ALA A 605 32.11 19.04 10.31
C ALA A 605 31.99 17.51 10.41
N ALA A 606 33.03 16.77 9.99
CA ALA A 606 33.08 15.31 10.10
C ALA A 606 32.84 14.82 11.55
N LYS A 607 33.49 15.47 12.52
CA LYS A 607 33.30 15.18 13.95
C LYS A 607 31.86 15.46 14.39
N THR A 608 31.27 16.57 13.96
CA THR A 608 29.89 16.97 14.33
C THR A 608 28.88 15.93 13.85
N TYR A 609 28.99 15.49 12.60
CA TYR A 609 28.14 14.41 12.06
C TYR A 609 28.32 13.09 12.83
N ALA A 610 29.56 12.69 13.12
CA ALA A 610 29.84 11.46 13.88
C ALA A 610 29.31 11.51 15.33
N GLU A 611 29.38 12.67 15.99
CA GLU A 611 28.78 12.87 17.32
C GLU A 611 27.25 12.75 17.28
N ARG A 612 26.62 13.25 16.22
CA ARG A 612 25.17 13.12 16.02
C ARG A 612 24.73 11.66 15.83
N VAL A 613 25.50 10.85 15.10
CA VAL A 613 25.27 9.40 14.99
C VAL A 613 25.24 8.74 16.37
N VAL A 614 26.24 9.04 17.22
CA VAL A 614 26.33 8.46 18.57
C VAL A 614 25.19 8.93 19.47
N GLN A 615 24.71 10.17 19.32
CA GLN A 615 23.57 10.70 20.07
C GLN A 615 22.23 10.05 19.68
N LEU A 616 22.04 9.68 18.41
CA LEU A 616 20.80 9.10 17.92
C LEU A 616 20.74 7.58 18.12
N ALA A 617 21.87 6.89 18.20
CA ALA A 617 21.93 5.43 18.33
C ALA A 617 21.05 4.82 19.44
N PRO A 618 21.00 5.38 20.68
CA PRO A 618 20.17 4.82 21.75
C PRO A 618 18.66 4.92 21.52
N LYS A 619 18.23 5.71 20.53
CA LYS A 619 16.82 5.91 20.19
C LYS A 619 16.29 4.88 19.18
N VAL A 620 17.15 4.02 18.64
CA VAL A 620 16.75 2.95 17.73
C VAL A 620 16.18 1.78 18.54
N ALA A 621 14.93 1.41 18.28
CA ALA A 621 14.29 0.25 18.90
C ALA A 621 14.74 -1.03 18.19
N GLY A 622 15.38 -1.95 18.93
CA GLY A 622 16.02 -3.13 18.34
C GLY A 622 17.48 -2.88 17.98
N ASN A 623 18.25 -3.97 17.91
CA ASN A 623 19.72 -4.04 17.78
C ASN A 623 20.38 -2.75 17.24
N GLU A 624 20.90 -1.89 18.14
CA GLU A 624 21.65 -0.69 17.75
C GLU A 624 22.68 -1.04 16.65
N PRO A 625 22.94 -0.17 15.66
CA PRO A 625 23.93 -0.41 14.62
C PRO A 625 25.36 -0.31 15.19
N LYS A 626 25.73 -1.29 16.03
CA LYS A 626 26.93 -1.32 16.88
C LYS A 626 28.21 -1.06 16.08
N ALA A 627 28.30 -1.60 14.85
CA ALA A 627 29.44 -1.38 13.98
C ALA A 627 29.56 0.08 13.51
N VAL A 628 28.46 0.70 13.10
CA VAL A 628 28.42 2.11 12.64
C VAL A 628 28.70 3.06 13.80
N VAL A 629 28.12 2.78 14.97
CA VAL A 629 28.35 3.54 16.21
C VAL A 629 29.80 3.43 16.64
N GLN A 630 30.39 2.23 16.60
CA GLN A 630 31.80 2.03 16.96
C GLN A 630 32.72 2.76 15.99
N GLN A 631 32.51 2.63 14.67
CA GLN A 631 33.29 3.37 13.67
C GLN A 631 33.18 4.88 13.84
N SER A 632 32.00 5.38 14.24
CA SER A 632 31.81 6.81 14.54
C SER A 632 32.56 7.24 15.80
N ARG A 633 32.59 6.42 16.86
CA ARG A 633 33.40 6.67 18.07
C ARG A 633 34.90 6.68 17.76
N ASP A 634 35.36 5.73 16.94
CA ASP A 634 36.75 5.64 16.51
C ASP A 634 37.13 6.89 15.70
N MET A 635 36.26 7.32 14.77
CA MET A 635 36.42 8.55 14.00
C MET A 635 36.51 9.79 14.91
N ILE A 636 35.60 9.95 15.88
CA ILE A 636 35.65 11.06 16.85
C ILE A 636 37.00 11.08 17.59
N SER A 637 37.49 9.91 18.03
CA SER A 637 38.76 9.80 18.76
C SER A 637 39.97 10.17 17.89
N GLY A 638 39.98 9.75 16.62
CA GLY A 638 41.05 10.06 15.67
C GLY A 638 41.06 11.53 15.21
N LEU A 639 39.89 12.15 15.12
CA LEU A 639 39.73 13.55 14.72
C LEU A 639 40.01 14.54 15.86
N ARG A 640 40.06 14.12 17.13
CA ARG A 640 40.38 15.00 18.28
C ARG A 640 41.71 15.75 18.13
N LYS A 641 42.75 15.12 17.56
CA LYS A 641 44.05 15.77 17.35
C LYS A 641 44.10 16.62 16.07
N LYS A 642 43.35 16.23 15.03
CA LYS A 642 43.34 16.88 13.71
C LYS A 642 42.44 18.12 13.65
N SER A 643 41.31 18.09 14.37
CA SER A 643 40.37 19.22 14.47
C SER A 643 40.92 20.44 15.22
N LEU A 644 42.02 20.28 15.98
CA LEU A 644 42.76 21.38 16.60
C LEU A 644 43.62 22.18 15.59
N PHE A 645 43.90 21.61 14.41
CA PHE A 645 44.75 22.20 13.37
C PHE A 645 43.96 22.64 12.13
N ASP A 646 42.67 22.90 12.27
CA ASP A 646 41.87 23.46 11.19
C ASP A 646 42.37 24.90 10.91
N HIS A 647 43.23 25.04 9.89
CA HIS A 647 43.91 26.29 9.52
C HIS A 647 42.96 27.40 9.04
N SER A 648 41.66 27.19 9.08
CA SER A 648 40.65 28.20 8.77
C SER A 648 40.47 29.28 9.87
N LYS A 649 41.06 29.11 11.07
CA LYS A 649 41.01 30.12 12.16
C LYS A 649 42.31 30.25 13.00
N ALA A 650 43.48 30.42 12.39
CA ALA A 650 44.67 30.82 13.15
C ALA A 650 44.72 32.37 13.29
N PRO A 651 44.74 32.95 14.51
CA PRO A 651 44.93 34.38 14.68
C PRO A 651 46.39 34.74 14.35
N LEU A 652 46.58 35.76 13.51
CA LEU A 652 47.88 36.38 13.24
C LEU A 652 48.47 36.92 14.56
N ILE A 653 49.43 36.21 15.13
CA ILE A 653 50.26 36.74 16.23
C ILE A 653 51.46 37.43 15.59
N ALA A 654 51.48 38.75 15.71
CA ALA A 654 52.62 39.60 15.45
C ALA A 654 53.74 39.29 16.45
N LEU A 655 54.96 39.08 15.96
CA LEU A 655 56.18 39.13 16.76
C LEU A 655 57.16 40.06 16.06
N ASP A 656 57.37 41.22 16.68
CA ASP A 656 58.42 42.18 16.39
C ASP A 656 59.71 41.83 17.17
N HIS A 657 60.83 42.31 16.61
CA HIS A 657 62.23 42.27 17.10
C HIS A 657 63.05 41.02 16.73
N GLN A 658 64.29 41.10 16.23
CA GLN A 658 65.19 42.22 15.88
C GLN A 658 66.39 41.65 15.09
N ASP A 659 66.83 42.41 14.08
CA ASP A 659 68.21 42.59 13.55
C ASP A 659 69.24 41.44 13.59
N GLN A 660 69.74 41.07 12.39
CA GLN A 660 71.17 41.18 12.06
C GLN A 660 71.44 41.07 10.53
N GLN A 661 71.73 42.24 9.97
CA GLN A 661 72.58 42.61 8.84
C GLN A 661 73.20 41.51 7.93
N GLU A 662 72.96 41.65 6.63
CA GLU A 662 74.03 41.78 5.62
C GLU A 662 73.53 42.61 4.41
N GLU A 663 73.99 43.86 4.32
CA GLU A 663 73.80 44.75 3.17
C GLU A 663 74.74 44.34 2.02
N ARG A 664 74.36 44.39 0.74
CA ARG A 664 74.41 45.58 -0.17
C ARG A 664 74.12 45.10 -1.62
N PRO A 665 73.96 45.98 -2.63
CA PRO A 665 73.14 47.19 -2.69
C PRO A 665 72.25 47.17 -3.97
N ARG A 666 71.06 47.76 -3.93
CA ARG A 666 70.43 48.30 -5.16
C ARG A 666 69.92 49.70 -4.90
N GLY A 667 70.71 50.65 -5.35
CA GLY A 667 70.22 52.00 -5.60
C GLY A 667 69.29 52.03 -6.80
N GLY A 668 68.55 53.13 -6.91
CA GLY A 668 68.00 53.58 -8.18
C GLY A 668 66.49 53.60 -8.29
N GLN A 669 65.89 54.62 -7.67
CA GLN A 669 64.85 55.48 -8.26
C GLN A 669 63.59 54.82 -8.81
N ASP A 670 62.52 54.95 -8.01
CA ASP A 670 61.17 55.17 -8.52
C ASP A 670 61.16 56.38 -9.47
N SER A 671 60.93 56.10 -10.75
CA SER A 671 60.48 57.09 -11.73
C SER A 671 59.36 56.46 -12.55
N GLY A 672 58.24 57.19 -12.65
CA GLY A 672 56.92 56.67 -12.99
C GLY A 672 56.84 55.81 -14.24
N MET A 673 56.34 54.58 -14.07
CA MET A 673 55.88 53.74 -15.17
C MET A 673 54.35 53.80 -15.23
N GLY A 674 53.83 54.35 -16.33
CA GLY A 674 52.40 54.40 -16.62
C GLY A 674 51.74 53.02 -16.63
N THR A 675 50.42 53.00 -16.52
CA THR A 675 49.58 51.78 -16.45
C THR A 675 49.66 50.88 -17.69
N LYS A 676 50.23 51.39 -18.80
CA LYS A 676 50.40 50.66 -20.07
C LYS A 676 51.87 50.51 -20.45
N CYS A 677 52.22 49.34 -20.98
CA CYS A 677 53.56 49.07 -21.50
C CYS A 677 53.92 50.03 -22.67
N PRO A 678 55.03 50.79 -22.61
CA PRO A 678 55.38 51.79 -23.62
C PRO A 678 55.72 51.20 -25.02
N ARG A 679 55.93 49.88 -25.13
CA ARG A 679 56.28 49.22 -26.40
C ARG A 679 55.10 48.54 -27.11
N CYS A 680 54.07 48.12 -26.37
CA CYS A 680 52.96 47.35 -26.94
C CYS A 680 51.56 47.77 -26.46
N GLY A 681 51.46 48.73 -25.52
CA GLY A 681 50.20 49.32 -25.08
C GLY A 681 49.33 48.47 -24.15
N TYR A 682 49.79 47.29 -23.72
CA TYR A 682 49.04 46.41 -22.82
C TYR A 682 49.13 46.83 -21.36
N ASP A 683 48.06 46.58 -20.62
CA ASP A 683 47.92 46.94 -19.21
C ASP A 683 48.83 46.11 -18.30
N ARG A 684 49.18 46.71 -17.15
CA ARG A 684 49.95 46.08 -16.09
C ARG A 684 49.10 45.01 -15.38
N ALA A 685 49.72 43.94 -14.91
CA ALA A 685 49.00 42.97 -14.07
C ALA A 685 48.59 43.64 -12.75
N GLU A 686 47.35 43.45 -12.32
CA GLU A 686 46.82 44.01 -11.06
C GLU A 686 47.23 43.19 -9.84
N ALA A 687 47.15 43.78 -8.64
CA ALA A 687 47.45 43.10 -7.40
C ALA A 687 46.40 42.01 -7.12
N GLY A 688 46.78 40.74 -7.23
CA GLY A 688 45.90 39.58 -7.07
C GLY A 688 45.80 38.69 -8.32
N ASP A 689 46.24 39.19 -9.48
CA ASP A 689 46.37 38.35 -10.67
C ASP A 689 47.51 37.32 -10.50
N PRO A 690 47.34 36.08 -11.01
CA PRO A 690 48.41 35.09 -10.96
C PRO A 690 49.62 35.58 -11.76
N PRO A 691 50.84 35.24 -11.31
CA PRO A 691 52.06 35.73 -11.91
C PRO A 691 52.18 35.35 -13.38
N ILE A 692 52.32 36.36 -14.25
CA ILE A 692 52.48 36.13 -15.68
C ILE A 692 53.91 35.68 -15.94
N LEU A 693 54.10 34.39 -16.22
CA LEU A 693 55.41 33.85 -16.56
C LEU A 693 55.57 33.78 -18.08
N CYS A 694 56.74 34.13 -18.58
CA CYS A 694 57.12 33.84 -19.96
C CYS A 694 57.06 32.33 -20.21
N LYS A 695 56.31 31.87 -21.20
CA LYS A 695 56.19 30.43 -21.52
C LYS A 695 57.54 29.79 -21.91
N ALA A 696 58.50 30.57 -22.39
CA ALA A 696 59.81 30.08 -22.84
C ALA A 696 60.87 30.04 -21.73
N CYS A 697 61.07 31.14 -20.99
CA CYS A 697 62.15 31.27 -20.02
C CYS A 697 61.67 31.36 -18.56
N LYS A 698 60.36 31.27 -18.31
CA LYS A 698 59.72 31.28 -16.99
C LYS A 698 59.98 32.54 -16.15
N THR A 699 60.58 33.60 -16.70
CA THR A 699 60.70 34.89 -16.01
C THR A 699 59.35 35.58 -15.84
N HIS A 700 59.17 36.29 -14.74
CA HIS A 700 57.99 37.12 -14.49
C HIS A 700 57.92 38.30 -15.46
N LEU A 701 56.77 38.48 -16.09
CA LEU A 701 56.49 39.60 -16.97
C LEU A 701 55.69 40.65 -16.21
N PRO A 702 56.19 41.89 -16.09
CA PRO A 702 55.49 42.97 -15.37
C PRO A 702 54.22 43.49 -16.07
N TRP A 703 54.04 43.22 -17.38
CA TRP A 703 52.83 43.53 -18.16
C TRP A 703 52.45 42.31 -19.03
N ARG A 704 51.21 42.25 -19.54
CA ARG A 704 50.73 41.24 -20.51
C ARG A 704 51.35 41.44 -21.91
N CYS A 705 52.67 41.55 -21.98
CA CYS A 705 53.43 41.87 -23.17
C CYS A 705 53.42 40.72 -24.19
N ARG A 706 53.30 41.08 -25.47
CA ARG A 706 53.36 40.13 -26.59
C ARG A 706 54.75 39.55 -26.85
N PHE A 707 55.78 40.14 -26.26
CA PHE A 707 57.17 39.70 -26.36
C PHE A 707 57.83 39.76 -24.99
N CYS A 708 58.64 38.76 -24.67
CA CYS A 708 59.43 38.75 -23.45
C CYS A 708 60.61 39.74 -23.62
N PRO A 709 60.79 40.72 -22.71
CA PRO A 709 61.91 41.64 -22.78
C PRO A 709 63.26 40.96 -22.52
N ASP A 710 63.30 39.88 -21.73
CA ASP A 710 64.55 39.21 -21.37
C ASP A 710 65.05 38.23 -22.45
N CYS A 711 64.15 37.51 -23.13
CA CYS A 711 64.54 36.48 -24.11
C CYS A 711 64.02 36.72 -25.54
N GLY A 712 63.26 37.79 -25.78
CA GLY A 712 62.73 38.14 -27.10
C GLY A 712 61.61 37.24 -27.64
N ALA A 713 61.17 36.22 -26.90
CA ALA A 713 60.17 35.25 -27.38
C ALA A 713 58.76 35.87 -27.49
N LYS A 714 58.09 35.63 -28.63
CA LYS A 714 56.71 36.08 -28.92
C LYS A 714 55.69 35.22 -28.17
N GLN A 715 54.86 35.85 -27.35
CA GLN A 715 53.76 35.21 -26.61
C GLN A 715 52.48 35.19 -27.47
N LYS A 716 51.84 34.02 -27.59
CA LYS A 716 50.57 33.87 -28.34
C LYS A 716 49.40 34.48 -27.55
N LYS A 717 48.44 35.10 -28.28
CA LYS A 717 47.22 35.71 -27.72
C LYS A 717 46.26 34.58 -27.34
N ASP A 718 45.99 34.37 -26.05
CA ASP A 718 44.99 33.39 -25.63
C ASP A 718 43.59 34.01 -25.83
N SER A 719 42.94 33.65 -26.94
CA SER A 719 41.51 33.90 -27.20
C SER A 719 40.71 32.64 -26.83
N SER A 720 40.53 32.39 -25.53
CA SER A 720 39.70 31.28 -25.05
C SER A 720 39.41 31.39 -23.54
N PHE A 721 38.44 32.23 -23.19
CA PHE A 721 37.50 31.94 -22.10
C PHE A 721 36.16 31.59 -22.77
N ALA A 722 36.12 30.40 -23.37
CA ALA A 722 34.92 29.74 -23.86
C ALA A 722 35.11 28.25 -23.53
N GLY A 723 34.25 27.72 -22.66
CA GLY A 723 34.42 26.41 -22.04
C GLY A 723 34.30 25.24 -23.02
N PRO A 724 34.88 24.08 -22.70
CA PRO A 724 34.63 22.85 -23.44
C PRO A 724 33.32 22.22 -22.96
N SER A 725 32.38 22.05 -23.89
CA SER A 725 31.23 21.16 -23.75
C SER A 725 31.68 19.70 -23.97
N SER A 726 31.37 18.83 -23.01
CA SER A 726 31.07 17.43 -23.29
C SER A 726 29.87 16.99 -22.43
N ARG A 727 28.92 16.33 -23.10
CA ARG A 727 27.58 16.02 -22.61
C ARG A 727 27.58 14.89 -21.57
N GLY A 728 26.92 15.16 -20.47
CA GLY A 728 26.27 14.26 -19.53
C GLY A 728 25.48 15.15 -18.56
N PRO A 729 24.22 14.86 -18.22
CA PRO A 729 23.43 15.78 -17.41
C PRO A 729 24.06 15.86 -16.01
N ALA A 730 24.62 17.03 -15.68
CA ALA A 730 24.82 17.40 -14.29
C ALA A 730 23.43 17.59 -13.70
N VAL A 731 22.98 16.59 -12.97
CA VAL A 731 21.81 16.69 -12.11
C VAL A 731 22.09 17.81 -11.11
N LYS A 732 21.31 18.88 -11.16
CA LYS A 732 21.26 19.87 -10.08
C LYS A 732 20.77 19.14 -8.82
N ALA A 733 21.59 19.12 -7.77
CA ALA A 733 21.13 18.81 -6.42
C ALA A 733 20.19 19.94 -5.97
N GLY A 734 19.12 19.56 -5.27
CA GLY A 734 18.01 20.44 -4.87
C GLY A 734 16.68 19.73 -5.10
N PHE A 735 16.41 18.70 -4.29
CA PHE A 735 15.13 18.00 -4.32
C PHE A 735 14.03 18.75 -3.55
N PHE A 736 14.44 19.67 -2.67
CA PHE A 736 13.58 20.62 -1.97
C PHE A 736 13.84 22.04 -2.48
N PRO A 737 12.81 22.86 -2.75
CA PRO A 737 13.00 24.31 -2.77
C PRO A 737 13.51 24.73 -1.37
N LEU A 738 14.65 25.41 -1.33
CA LEU A 738 15.20 25.98 -0.08
C LEU A 738 14.09 26.81 0.61
N PRO A 739 13.80 26.60 1.90
CA PRO A 739 13.01 27.55 2.66
C PRO A 739 13.76 28.89 2.65
N ASP A 740 13.05 29.95 2.29
CA ASP A 740 13.50 31.32 2.45
C ASP A 740 13.92 31.49 3.93
N GLU A 741 15.21 31.63 4.24
CA GLU A 741 15.74 31.73 5.62
C GLU A 741 15.12 32.91 6.40
N HIS A 742 14.38 33.76 5.69
CA HIS A 742 13.69 34.91 6.21
C HIS A 742 12.16 34.81 6.11
N ALA A 743 11.61 33.65 5.71
CA ALA A 743 10.16 33.36 5.66
C ALA A 743 9.39 33.75 6.94
N PRO A 744 9.88 33.51 8.18
CA PRO A 744 9.11 33.87 9.37
C PRO A 744 9.02 35.39 9.56
N LEU A 745 10.11 36.12 9.30
CA LEU A 745 10.13 37.58 9.42
C LEU A 745 9.29 38.23 8.32
N LYS A 746 9.36 37.67 7.11
CA LYS A 746 8.59 38.06 5.93
C LYS A 746 7.09 37.86 6.15
N LEU A 747 6.66 36.64 6.50
CA LEU A 747 5.27 36.31 6.82
C LEU A 747 4.76 37.20 7.96
N ARG A 748 5.60 37.48 8.96
CA ARG A 748 5.23 38.36 10.05
C ARG A 748 4.99 39.81 9.60
N ILE A 749 5.85 40.35 8.75
CA ILE A 749 5.67 41.70 8.20
C ILE A 749 4.40 41.74 7.33
N GLN A 750 4.12 40.69 6.55
CA GLN A 750 2.90 40.57 5.75
C GLN A 750 1.64 40.49 6.62
N GLU A 751 1.65 39.69 7.68
CA GLU A 751 0.55 39.61 8.66
C GLU A 751 0.25 40.95 9.33
N LEU A 752 1.28 41.65 9.82
CA LEU A 752 1.09 42.94 10.49
C LEU A 752 0.59 44.00 9.51
N THR A 753 1.10 43.98 8.28
CA THR A 753 0.65 44.88 7.20
C THR A 753 -0.79 44.60 6.81
N GLY A 754 -1.16 43.33 6.61
CA GLY A 754 -2.53 42.92 6.28
C GLY A 754 -3.53 43.32 7.36
N LYS A 755 -3.18 43.11 8.64
CA LYS A 755 -4.01 43.55 9.79
C LYS A 755 -4.21 45.05 9.86
N LEU A 756 -3.18 45.85 9.56
CA LEU A 756 -3.27 47.32 9.59
C LEU A 756 -4.08 47.88 8.40
N LEU A 757 -4.05 47.20 7.26
CA LEU A 757 -4.73 47.63 6.03
C LEU A 757 -6.11 46.99 5.84
N GLY A 758 -6.44 45.95 6.60
CA GLY A 758 -7.70 45.21 6.47
C GLY A 758 -7.76 44.31 5.23
N ILE A 759 -6.61 43.79 4.79
CA ILE A 759 -6.46 42.88 3.64
C ILE A 759 -5.80 41.57 4.10
N ASP A 760 -5.98 40.50 3.33
CA ASP A 760 -5.38 39.22 3.64
C ASP A 760 -3.85 39.30 3.50
N SER A 761 -3.12 38.62 4.40
CA SER A 761 -1.65 38.68 4.41
C SER A 761 -1.02 38.10 3.14
N GLU A 762 -1.73 37.21 2.45
CA GLU A 762 -1.32 36.62 1.18
C GLU A 762 -1.38 37.62 0.01
N ASP A 763 -2.18 38.68 0.13
CA ASP A 763 -2.28 39.75 -0.88
C ASP A 763 -1.14 40.79 -0.75
N VAL A 764 -0.37 40.75 0.34
CA VAL A 764 0.78 41.65 0.56
C VAL A 764 2.02 41.09 -0.13
N GLN A 765 2.27 41.50 -1.37
CA GLN A 765 3.39 41.00 -2.16
C GLN A 765 4.76 41.54 -1.71
N ASP A 766 5.80 40.71 -1.88
CA ASP A 766 7.14 40.95 -1.30
C ASP A 766 7.87 42.17 -1.85
N ASP A 767 7.70 42.41 -3.15
CA ASP A 767 8.47 43.38 -3.94
C ASP A 767 7.66 44.63 -4.30
N ILE A 768 6.39 44.70 -3.87
CA ILE A 768 5.54 45.88 -4.09
C ILE A 768 5.81 46.91 -2.98
N PRO A 769 6.01 48.20 -3.33
CA PRO A 769 6.10 49.25 -2.34
C PRO A 769 4.84 49.30 -1.44
N LEU A 770 5.02 49.22 -0.13
CA LEU A 770 3.91 49.13 0.82
C LEU A 770 2.97 50.35 0.78
N LYS A 771 3.48 51.50 0.35
CA LYS A 771 2.66 52.70 0.13
C LYS A 771 1.63 52.50 -0.98
N ASP A 772 1.97 51.73 -2.01
CA ASP A 772 1.12 51.51 -3.18
C ASP A 772 -0.06 50.58 -2.87
N ILE A 773 0.07 49.75 -1.82
CA ILE A 773 -1.03 48.95 -1.25
C ILE A 773 -1.79 49.69 -0.12
N GLY A 774 -1.49 50.97 0.11
CA GLY A 774 -2.25 51.82 1.03
C GLY A 774 -1.61 52.08 2.39
N LEU A 775 -0.35 51.70 2.62
CA LEU A 775 0.33 52.00 3.88
C LEU A 775 0.57 53.52 4.03
N SER A 776 -0.20 54.14 4.93
CA SER A 776 -0.07 55.57 5.25
C SER A 776 1.14 55.85 6.16
N SER A 777 1.59 57.11 6.21
CA SER A 777 2.73 57.50 7.04
C SER A 777 2.53 57.23 8.54
N GLY A 778 1.28 57.30 9.03
CA GLY A 778 0.96 56.94 10.41
C GLY A 778 0.98 55.42 10.65
N ALA A 779 0.43 54.65 9.71
CA ALA A 779 0.40 53.19 9.79
C ALA A 779 1.82 52.58 9.71
N ALA A 780 2.72 53.19 8.93
CA ALA A 780 4.11 52.75 8.83
C ALA A 780 4.88 52.87 10.17
N VAL A 781 4.57 53.88 10.99
CA VAL A 781 5.18 54.05 12.32
C VAL A 781 4.67 52.97 13.28
N ILE A 782 3.36 52.68 13.25
CA ILE A 782 2.75 51.63 14.08
C ILE A 782 3.31 50.25 13.69
N LEU A 783 3.38 49.95 12.39
CA LEU A 783 3.99 48.72 11.87
C LEU A 783 5.45 48.56 12.32
N ARG A 784 6.22 49.66 12.34
CA ARG A 784 7.61 49.63 12.82
C ARG A 784 7.69 49.40 14.32
N ASP A 785 6.82 50.02 15.12
CA ASP A 785 6.81 49.84 16.57
C ASP A 785 6.39 48.42 16.95
N GLU A 786 5.45 47.81 16.22
CA GLU A 786 5.11 46.39 16.38
C GLU A 786 6.27 45.47 15.99
N LEU A 787 6.91 45.73 14.85
CA LEU A 787 8.09 44.96 14.41
C LEU A 787 9.28 45.12 15.39
N GLN A 788 9.44 46.30 16.01
CA GLN A 788 10.46 46.59 17.02
C GLN A 788 10.28 45.76 18.30
N ASN A 789 9.04 45.42 18.66
CA ASN A 789 8.76 44.55 19.81
C ASN A 789 9.10 43.08 19.51
N ASP A 790 8.89 42.67 18.25
CA ASP A 790 9.17 41.30 17.78
C ASP A 790 10.68 41.06 17.60
N VAL A 791 11.44 42.07 17.13
CA VAL A 791 12.89 41.96 16.92
C VAL A 791 13.69 42.65 18.02
N LYS A 792 14.06 41.88 19.05
CA LYS A 792 14.83 42.36 20.21
C LYS A 792 16.33 42.43 19.92
N GLY A 793 16.98 43.49 20.40
CA GLY A 793 18.45 43.64 20.34
C GLY A 793 18.96 44.61 19.27
N ILE A 794 18.09 45.11 18.39
CA ILE A 794 18.41 46.16 17.42
C ILE A 794 17.39 47.30 17.54
N ARG A 795 17.82 48.55 17.29
CA ARG A 795 16.91 49.70 17.21
C ARG A 795 16.56 49.97 15.75
N LEU A 796 15.29 49.83 15.42
CA LEU A 796 14.73 50.10 14.09
C LEU A 796 14.43 51.60 13.95
N PRO A 797 14.88 52.24 12.86
CA PRO A 797 14.64 53.68 12.65
C PRO A 797 13.15 53.97 12.37
N PRO A 798 12.65 55.17 12.75
CA PRO A 798 11.27 55.58 12.48
C PRO A 798 10.96 55.70 10.99
N THR A 799 11.98 55.82 10.15
CA THR A 799 11.87 55.90 8.68
C THR A 799 12.01 54.55 7.98
N LEU A 800 12.09 53.43 8.71
CA LEU A 800 12.40 52.09 8.15
C LEU A 800 11.61 51.75 6.88
N PHE A 801 10.28 51.86 6.92
CA PHE A 801 9.42 51.51 5.78
C PHE A 801 9.36 52.57 4.69
N PHE A 802 10.00 53.73 4.88
CA PHE A 802 10.22 54.73 3.83
C PHE A 802 11.56 54.51 3.13
N ASP A 803 12.60 54.19 3.90
CA ASP A 803 13.94 53.93 3.39
C ASP A 803 14.02 52.56 2.70
N TYR A 804 13.21 51.60 3.16
CA TYR A 804 13.07 50.25 2.62
C TYR A 804 11.58 50.00 2.32
N PRO A 805 11.11 50.36 1.11
CA PRO A 805 9.67 50.46 0.83
C PRO A 805 8.98 49.10 0.59
N THR A 806 9.71 47.98 0.49
CA THR A 806 9.15 46.64 0.20
C THR A 806 9.42 45.68 1.36
N VAL A 807 8.60 44.63 1.50
CA VAL A 807 8.78 43.59 2.54
C VAL A 807 10.16 42.94 2.41
N HIS A 808 10.56 42.62 1.17
CA HIS A 808 11.88 42.04 0.89
C HIS A 808 13.04 42.93 1.35
N ALA A 809 12.95 44.24 1.08
CA ALA A 809 14.00 45.21 1.45
C ALA A 809 14.12 45.40 2.98
N VAL A 810 12.99 45.40 3.69
CA VAL A 810 12.95 45.50 5.16
C VAL A 810 13.55 44.26 5.80
N VAL A 811 13.19 43.08 5.29
CA VAL A 811 13.75 41.81 5.74
C VAL A 811 15.27 41.79 5.57
N GLY A 812 15.78 42.25 4.43
CA GLY A 812 17.23 42.38 4.18
C GLY A 812 17.92 43.36 5.14
N TYR A 813 17.30 44.49 5.45
CA TYR A 813 17.84 45.46 6.41
C TYR A 813 17.93 44.90 7.84
N VAL A 814 16.83 44.28 8.31
CA VAL A 814 16.72 43.76 9.67
C VAL A 814 17.70 42.61 9.89
N THR A 815 17.78 41.68 8.93
CA THR A 815 18.72 40.55 8.97
C THR A 815 20.18 41.00 8.90
N GLY A 816 20.48 42.03 8.08
CA GLY A 816 21.81 42.64 8.01
C GLY A 816 22.24 43.37 9.29
N LYS A 817 21.31 43.73 10.18
CA LYS A 817 21.59 44.32 11.50
C LYS A 817 21.68 43.30 12.64
N LEU A 818 21.17 42.08 12.42
CA LEU A 818 21.23 40.97 13.38
C LEU A 818 22.51 40.13 13.23
N ARG A 819 23.21 40.25 12.10
CA ARG A 819 24.59 39.73 11.90
C ARG A 819 25.60 40.74 12.42
#